data_AF-A0A644SKI7-F1
#
_entry.id   AF-A0A644SKI7-F1
#
_cell.length_a   1.000
_cell.length_b   1.000
_cell.length_c   1.000
_cell.angle_alpha   90.00
_cell.angle_beta   90.00
_cell.angle_gamma   90.00
#
_symmetry.space_group_name_H-M   'P 1'
#
loop_
_entity.id
_entity.type
_entity.pdbx_description
1 polymer ?
#
loop_
_entity_poly.entity_id
_entity_poly.type
_entity_poly.pdbx_seq_one_letter_code
_entity_poly.pdbx_strand_id
1 'polypeptide(L)'
;MQVTKENLQELEFPKLLAEISPYAYSPKVAEKFLHLKLLKIDEAEITLKKTAEYLTSYESLNAIPFSEYEDIEAELKVMHIENFRLENAAFIKIKNLTEQIGKLQKFFPVLAETFPILLEEVMQLDFKKEIVDKIDKVFNRFGEVKSEASPILKSLRTEIQHAKKHIQENFSKTLSHLSSTDFLDEIKETVIDDQRVLAVKSGFKKRVPGRVLGVSKTGSITYIQPESVSRHYFKLREAEEEEKKEVDKILRKLTAEIAIFAPELEEYQKYIFDLDITRAKAKFAEKIGGVLPKINRHKTMRLVNAFHPLLLLRNREEKKEIYPQTLTLTEHNRILCISGPNAGGKSITLKTVGLLQLMIQSGILVPVHPKSEMFFFEKIRTDIGDNQSIENHLSTYSSRLKKMSGIIREADDNTLLLIDEFGTGSDPELGGALAESFLEFFYEKKSFAIITTHYTNIKLVVEQLPNATNAAMLFDEYSLEPLYKLEVGQAGSSFTFEVAEKNRIPRFIIKNARSKVEKDVVNLDKTIVKLQQEKFEVEKLKSNLVEQKESVEDKRENLQKLNEQLQQKLYNFQKLYEEEHRKLQFGNKIEAFIDGYLKGKSRKDIVKDFVKILEQEKFRKLGSDKAESEKLKVTKRKVEQQLKKENIQVQIAETNQKLEEKTQKERAVWMKVGQRVRIAGSTSVGTIETIHKNGKVTVNYGLFKTQISQDELERI
;
A
#
# COMPACT_ATOMS: atom_id res chain seq x y z
N MET A 1 -8.63 12.46 -18.68
CA MET A 1 -8.11 13.58 -17.87
C MET A 1 -7.30 14.52 -18.77
N GLN A 2 -7.54 15.83 -18.69
CA GLN A 2 -6.76 16.82 -19.43
C GLN A 2 -5.65 17.36 -18.53
N VAL A 3 -4.40 17.09 -18.87
CA VAL A 3 -3.20 17.57 -18.15
C VAL A 3 -2.13 17.88 -19.20
N THR A 4 -1.42 18.99 -19.05
CA THR A 4 -0.34 19.34 -19.99
C THR A 4 0.95 18.60 -19.61
N LYS A 5 1.88 18.46 -20.57
CA LYS A 5 3.21 17.88 -20.29
C LYS A 5 3.97 18.67 -19.22
N GLU A 6 3.80 19.99 -19.22
CA GLU A 6 4.36 20.89 -18.21
C GLU A 6 3.83 20.58 -16.81
N ASN A 7 2.51 20.38 -16.66
CA ASN A 7 1.92 20.01 -15.36
C ASN A 7 2.46 18.67 -14.84
N LEU A 8 2.69 17.69 -15.73
CA LEU A 8 3.30 16.40 -15.35
C LEU A 8 4.74 16.57 -14.86
N GLN A 9 5.52 17.45 -15.49
CA GLN A 9 6.90 17.74 -15.10
C GLN A 9 6.96 18.45 -13.74
N GLU A 10 6.11 19.45 -13.52
CA GLU A 10 6.04 20.21 -12.27
C GLU A 10 5.65 19.35 -11.06
N LEU A 11 4.78 18.36 -11.30
CA LEU A 11 4.38 17.37 -10.30
C LEU A 11 5.33 16.16 -10.23
N GLU A 12 6.44 16.18 -10.98
CA GLU A 12 7.47 15.13 -10.95
C GLU A 12 6.96 13.73 -11.36
N PHE A 13 5.84 13.67 -12.08
CA PHE A 13 5.23 12.41 -12.50
C PHE A 13 6.13 11.54 -13.39
N PRO A 14 6.88 12.10 -14.37
CA PRO A 14 7.87 11.30 -15.11
C PRO A 14 8.95 10.67 -14.24
N LYS A 15 9.37 11.35 -13.16
CA LYS A 15 10.34 10.79 -12.21
C LYS A 15 9.72 9.63 -11.43
N LEU A 16 8.46 9.76 -11.03
CA LEU A 16 7.71 8.65 -10.42
C LEU A 16 7.63 7.44 -11.34
N LEU A 17 7.31 7.63 -12.63
CA LEU A 17 7.27 6.53 -13.60
C LEU A 17 8.64 5.87 -13.78
N ALA A 18 9.73 6.65 -13.75
CA ALA A 18 11.10 6.14 -13.81
C ALA A 18 11.48 5.30 -12.58
N GLU A 19 10.93 5.59 -11.40
CA GLU A 19 11.10 4.76 -10.20
C GLU A 19 10.36 3.42 -10.28
N ILE A 20 9.29 3.34 -11.09
CA ILE A 20 8.46 2.12 -11.21
C ILE A 20 8.93 1.23 -12.36
N SER A 21 9.42 1.84 -13.45
CA SER A 21 9.88 1.16 -14.66
C SER A 21 10.82 -0.04 -14.41
N PRO A 22 11.80 0.02 -13.46
CA PRO A 22 12.68 -1.11 -13.16
C PRO A 22 11.99 -2.35 -12.57
N TYR A 23 10.74 -2.25 -12.10
CA TYR A 23 10.01 -3.42 -11.61
C TYR A 23 9.36 -4.25 -12.73
N ALA A 24 9.28 -3.74 -13.97
CA ALA A 24 8.76 -4.49 -15.10
C ALA A 24 9.71 -5.62 -15.48
N TYR A 25 9.18 -6.78 -15.88
CA TYR A 25 10.00 -7.89 -16.36
C TYR A 25 10.51 -7.67 -17.80
N SER A 26 9.70 -7.06 -18.66
CA SER A 26 10.09 -6.79 -20.05
C SER A 26 10.62 -5.36 -20.23
N PRO A 27 11.71 -5.16 -21.01
CA PRO A 27 12.16 -3.82 -21.42
C PRO A 27 11.08 -3.03 -22.17
N LYS A 28 10.23 -3.69 -22.96
CA LYS A 28 9.12 -3.04 -23.67
C LYS A 28 8.06 -2.53 -22.71
N VAL A 29 7.76 -3.30 -21.67
CA VAL A 29 6.84 -2.87 -20.61
C VAL A 29 7.45 -1.73 -19.81
N ALA A 30 8.74 -1.78 -19.50
CA ALA A 30 9.47 -0.70 -18.85
C ALA A 30 9.37 0.62 -19.64
N GLU A 31 9.54 0.58 -20.96
CA GLU A 31 9.38 1.73 -21.87
C GLU A 31 7.91 2.21 -21.94
N LYS A 32 6.96 1.28 -22.09
CA LYS A 32 5.52 1.59 -22.06
C LYS A 32 5.12 2.27 -20.75
N PHE A 33 5.78 1.92 -19.64
CA PHE A 33 5.55 2.54 -18.33
C PHE A 33 5.99 4.00 -18.27
N LEU A 34 7.12 4.36 -18.91
CA LEU A 34 7.59 5.75 -18.98
C LEU A 34 6.65 6.68 -19.76
N HIS A 35 5.83 6.10 -20.64
CA HIS A 35 4.83 6.80 -21.44
C HIS A 35 3.39 6.50 -21.00
N LEU A 36 3.20 6.03 -19.76
CA LEU A 36 1.88 5.68 -19.24
C LEU A 36 0.96 6.91 -19.27
N LYS A 37 -0.17 6.77 -19.95
CA LYS A 37 -1.18 7.83 -20.09
C LYS A 37 -2.12 7.83 -18.89
N LEU A 38 -2.69 9.00 -18.62
CA LEU A 38 -3.77 9.16 -17.66
C LEU A 38 -5.04 8.51 -18.22
N LEU A 39 -5.67 7.68 -17.41
CA LEU A 39 -6.81 6.87 -17.82
C LEU A 39 -8.12 7.66 -17.73
N LYS A 40 -9.17 7.13 -18.36
CA LYS A 40 -10.54 7.57 -18.07
C LYS A 40 -10.94 7.11 -16.67
N ILE A 41 -11.94 7.75 -16.09
CA ILE A 41 -12.37 7.52 -14.70
C ILE A 41 -12.69 6.03 -14.45
N ASP A 42 -13.51 5.41 -15.30
CA ASP A 42 -13.93 4.01 -15.11
C ASP A 42 -12.74 3.04 -15.28
N GLU A 43 -11.87 3.29 -16.28
CA GLU A 43 -10.64 2.51 -16.51
C GLU A 43 -9.64 2.64 -15.36
N ALA A 44 -9.50 3.84 -14.79
CA ALA A 44 -8.63 4.11 -13.64
C ALA A 44 -9.11 3.33 -12.42
N GLU A 45 -10.42 3.32 -12.14
CA GLU A 45 -10.99 2.60 -11.01
C GLU A 45 -10.77 1.08 -11.11
N ILE A 46 -11.00 0.50 -12.29
CA ILE A 46 -10.74 -0.93 -12.54
C ILE A 46 -9.24 -1.23 -12.38
N THR A 47 -8.38 -0.41 -12.98
CA THR A 47 -6.92 -0.59 -12.89
C THR A 47 -6.42 -0.47 -11.44
N LEU A 48 -6.97 0.45 -10.65
CA LEU A 48 -6.65 0.59 -9.23
C LEU A 48 -7.02 -0.66 -8.43
N LYS A 49 -8.24 -1.16 -8.62
CA LYS A 49 -8.71 -2.39 -7.97
C LYS A 49 -7.85 -3.60 -8.37
N LYS A 50 -7.52 -3.73 -9.65
CA LYS A 50 -6.61 -4.76 -10.17
C LYS A 50 -5.21 -4.68 -9.52
N THR A 51 -4.65 -3.48 -9.38
CA THR A 51 -3.37 -3.28 -8.67
C THR A 51 -3.49 -3.65 -7.19
N ALA A 52 -4.61 -3.35 -6.54
CA ALA A 52 -4.86 -3.70 -5.13
C ALA A 52 -5.02 -5.21 -4.92
N GLU A 53 -5.73 -5.89 -5.83
CA GLU A 53 -5.79 -7.35 -5.88
C GLU A 53 -4.38 -7.94 -5.99
N TYR A 54 -3.57 -7.46 -6.94
CA TYR A 54 -2.20 -7.94 -7.09
C TYR A 54 -1.35 -7.67 -5.83
N LEU A 55 -1.46 -6.49 -5.22
CA LEU A 55 -0.77 -6.15 -3.96
C LEU A 55 -1.13 -7.14 -2.84
N THR A 56 -2.41 -7.51 -2.72
CA THR A 56 -2.90 -8.48 -1.73
C THR A 56 -2.20 -9.84 -1.86
N SER A 57 -1.77 -10.22 -3.07
CA SER A 57 -1.01 -11.45 -3.28
C SER A 57 0.36 -11.48 -2.58
N TYR A 58 1.00 -10.31 -2.41
CA TYR A 58 2.26 -10.19 -1.67
C TYR A 58 2.04 -10.27 -0.16
N GLU A 59 0.89 -9.78 0.33
CA GLU A 59 0.57 -9.73 1.76
C GLU A 59 0.03 -11.05 2.32
N SER A 60 -0.70 -11.83 1.51
CA SER A 60 -1.51 -12.98 1.95
C SER A 60 -0.84 -14.36 1.86
N LEU A 61 0.47 -14.44 1.59
CA LEU A 61 1.22 -15.68 1.27
C LEU A 61 0.72 -16.44 0.03
N ASN A 62 -0.31 -15.93 -0.67
CA ASN A 62 -0.87 -16.49 -1.90
C ASN A 62 -0.30 -15.74 -3.12
N ALA A 63 1.02 -15.87 -3.33
CA ALA A 63 1.69 -15.21 -4.43
C ALA A 63 1.15 -15.70 -5.78
N ILE A 64 0.74 -14.76 -6.64
CA ILE A 64 0.31 -15.07 -8.01
C ILE A 64 1.47 -15.77 -8.74
N PRO A 65 1.25 -16.94 -9.38
CA PRO A 65 2.29 -17.73 -10.04
C PRO A 65 2.68 -17.11 -11.39
N PHE A 66 3.23 -15.91 -11.35
CA PHE A 66 3.63 -15.11 -12.50
C PHE A 66 5.15 -14.87 -12.45
N SER A 67 5.85 -15.40 -13.45
CA SER A 67 7.30 -15.35 -13.58
C SER A 67 7.73 -14.40 -14.68
N GLU A 68 9.04 -14.16 -14.77
CA GLU A 68 9.67 -13.53 -15.93
C GLU A 68 9.29 -14.27 -17.21
N TYR A 69 9.16 -13.50 -18.29
CA TYR A 69 8.73 -13.96 -19.60
C TYR A 69 9.54 -13.23 -20.68
N GLU A 70 9.58 -13.82 -21.86
CA GLU A 70 10.16 -13.21 -23.06
C GLU A 70 9.04 -12.88 -24.04
N ASP A 71 9.15 -11.75 -24.74
CA ASP A 71 8.18 -11.41 -25.78
C ASP A 71 8.40 -12.23 -27.05
N ILE A 72 7.30 -12.43 -27.78
CA ILE A 72 7.19 -13.19 -29.02
C ILE A 72 6.74 -12.31 -30.20
N GLU A 73 6.86 -10.98 -30.08
CA GLU A 73 6.36 -10.06 -31.11
C GLU A 73 7.10 -10.20 -32.45
N ALA A 74 8.41 -10.47 -32.41
CA ALA A 74 9.19 -10.70 -33.61
C ALA A 74 8.76 -12.00 -34.30
N GLU A 75 8.55 -13.05 -33.51
CA GLU A 75 8.10 -14.37 -33.92
C GLU A 75 6.70 -14.31 -34.54
N LEU A 76 5.76 -13.59 -33.92
CA LEU A 76 4.39 -13.37 -34.44
C LEU A 76 4.38 -12.69 -35.82
N LYS A 77 5.28 -11.73 -36.05
CA LYS A 77 5.38 -11.04 -37.36
C LYS A 77 5.88 -11.94 -38.48
N VAL A 78 6.78 -12.87 -38.18
CA VAL A 78 7.44 -13.70 -39.20
C VAL A 78 6.81 -15.08 -39.38
N MET A 79 6.07 -15.59 -38.39
CA MET A 79 5.54 -16.97 -38.44
C MET A 79 4.48 -17.19 -39.52
N HIS A 80 3.85 -16.12 -40.02
CA HIS A 80 2.90 -16.19 -41.15
C HIS A 80 3.57 -16.26 -42.52
N ILE A 81 4.88 -16.02 -42.60
CA ILE A 81 5.61 -16.11 -43.86
C ILE A 81 5.68 -17.58 -44.27
N GLU A 82 5.24 -17.86 -45.50
CA GLU A 82 5.22 -19.23 -46.03
C GLU A 82 6.62 -19.85 -46.02
N ASN A 83 6.71 -21.09 -45.56
CA ASN A 83 7.97 -21.83 -45.43
C ASN A 83 9.01 -21.19 -44.48
N PHE A 84 8.62 -20.24 -43.63
CA PHE A 84 9.50 -19.70 -42.61
C PHE A 84 9.77 -20.71 -41.50
N ARG A 85 10.96 -20.62 -40.91
CA ARG A 85 11.39 -21.46 -39.79
C ARG A 85 11.70 -20.58 -38.58
N LEU A 86 11.00 -20.83 -37.49
CA LEU A 86 11.37 -20.28 -36.18
C LEU A 86 12.59 -21.01 -35.60
N GLU A 87 13.40 -20.27 -34.86
CA GLU A 87 14.51 -20.83 -34.08
C GLU A 87 14.02 -21.63 -32.88
N ASN A 88 14.85 -22.53 -32.35
CA ASN A 88 14.48 -23.38 -31.21
C ASN A 88 14.03 -22.54 -29.99
N ALA A 89 14.74 -21.44 -29.71
CA ALA A 89 14.43 -20.56 -28.58
C ALA A 89 13.01 -19.96 -28.69
N ALA A 90 12.57 -19.58 -29.90
CA ALA A 90 11.25 -19.01 -30.14
C ALA A 90 10.12 -19.95 -29.70
N PHE A 91 10.22 -21.26 -29.99
CA PHE A 91 9.22 -22.22 -29.54
C PHE A 91 9.16 -22.35 -28.02
N ILE A 92 10.31 -22.26 -27.34
CA ILE A 92 10.36 -22.30 -25.87
C ILE A 92 9.71 -21.04 -25.28
N LYS A 93 9.94 -19.86 -25.86
CA LYS A 93 9.24 -18.63 -25.46
C LYS A 93 7.72 -18.78 -25.58
N ILE A 94 7.23 -19.22 -26.75
CA ILE A 94 5.80 -19.43 -27.02
C ILE A 94 5.20 -20.42 -26.00
N LYS A 95 5.91 -21.53 -25.75
CA LYS A 95 5.50 -22.52 -24.76
C LYS A 95 5.39 -21.93 -23.36
N ASN A 96 6.44 -21.24 -22.89
CA ASN A 96 6.48 -20.68 -21.54
C ASN A 96 5.34 -19.67 -21.33
N LEU A 97 5.11 -18.79 -22.31
CA LEU A 97 4.04 -17.81 -22.31
C LEU A 97 2.66 -18.49 -22.23
N THR A 98 2.44 -19.53 -23.04
CA THR A 98 1.19 -20.30 -23.02
C THR A 98 0.98 -21.03 -21.68
N GLU A 99 2.01 -21.70 -21.17
CA GLU A 99 1.95 -22.39 -19.86
C GLU A 99 1.65 -21.42 -18.71
N GLN A 100 2.16 -20.20 -18.78
CA GLN A 100 1.92 -19.16 -17.78
C GLN A 100 0.43 -18.76 -17.73
N ILE A 101 -0.22 -18.60 -18.88
CA ILE A 101 -1.68 -18.42 -18.95
C ILE A 101 -2.40 -19.59 -18.29
N GLY A 102 -2.03 -20.83 -18.63
CA GLY A 102 -2.64 -22.03 -18.03
C GLY A 102 -2.45 -22.14 -16.51
N LYS A 103 -1.31 -21.66 -15.97
CA LYS A 103 -1.08 -21.58 -14.51
C LYS A 103 -1.99 -20.55 -13.86
N LEU A 104 -2.13 -19.37 -14.47
CA LEU A 104 -2.98 -18.29 -13.96
C LEU A 104 -4.47 -18.69 -13.99
N GLN A 105 -4.94 -19.32 -15.08
CA GLN A 105 -6.31 -19.82 -15.20
C GLN A 105 -6.65 -20.91 -14.19
N LYS A 106 -5.66 -21.67 -13.70
CA LYS A 106 -5.86 -22.64 -12.61
C LYS A 106 -5.80 -22.00 -11.22
N PHE A 107 -5.00 -20.94 -11.06
CA PHE A 107 -4.77 -20.29 -9.78
C PHE A 107 -5.94 -19.41 -9.34
N PHE A 108 -6.38 -18.49 -10.19
CA PHE A 108 -7.39 -17.49 -9.83
C PHE A 108 -8.75 -18.07 -9.37
N PRO A 109 -9.29 -19.17 -9.96
CA PRO A 109 -10.55 -19.74 -9.49
C PRO A 109 -10.51 -20.26 -8.04
N VAL A 110 -9.35 -20.69 -7.55
CA VAL A 110 -9.18 -21.16 -6.16
C VAL A 110 -9.30 -20.01 -5.16
N LEU A 111 -9.00 -18.79 -5.59
CA LEU A 111 -8.97 -17.56 -4.78
C LEU A 111 -9.90 -16.49 -5.38
N ALA A 112 -11.05 -16.91 -5.91
CA ALA A 112 -11.98 -16.07 -6.65
C ALA A 112 -12.49 -14.87 -5.83
N GLU A 113 -12.67 -15.03 -4.51
CA GLU A 113 -13.09 -13.95 -3.62
C GLU A 113 -12.00 -12.88 -3.43
N THR A 114 -10.72 -13.28 -3.54
CA THR A 114 -9.58 -12.38 -3.34
C THR A 114 -9.18 -11.65 -4.62
N PHE A 115 -9.34 -12.29 -5.78
CA PHE A 115 -8.89 -11.75 -7.08
C PHE A 115 -10.00 -11.73 -8.15
N PRO A 116 -11.18 -11.13 -7.89
CA PRO A 116 -12.32 -11.22 -8.80
C PRO A 116 -12.06 -10.57 -10.17
N ILE A 117 -11.37 -9.42 -10.23
CA ILE A 117 -11.13 -8.72 -11.51
C ILE A 117 -10.06 -9.46 -12.32
N LEU A 118 -8.96 -9.86 -11.67
CA LEU A 118 -7.90 -10.64 -12.34
C LEU A 118 -8.42 -12.00 -12.85
N LEU A 119 -9.35 -12.62 -12.10
CA LEU A 119 -10.04 -13.83 -12.52
C LEU A 119 -10.86 -13.58 -13.79
N GLU A 120 -11.70 -12.54 -13.82
CA GLU A 120 -12.56 -12.24 -14.97
C GLU A 120 -11.72 -12.03 -16.24
N GLU A 121 -10.65 -11.25 -16.17
CA GLU A 121 -9.78 -10.99 -17.32
C GLU A 121 -9.09 -12.26 -17.84
N VAL A 122 -8.56 -13.11 -16.95
CA VAL A 122 -7.84 -14.33 -17.39
C VAL A 122 -8.80 -15.38 -17.97
N MET A 123 -10.05 -15.41 -17.51
CA MET A 123 -11.08 -16.35 -17.97
C MET A 123 -11.64 -15.99 -19.35
N GLN A 124 -11.46 -14.75 -19.81
CA GLN A 124 -11.82 -14.34 -21.17
C GLN A 124 -10.86 -14.93 -22.23
N LEU A 125 -9.65 -15.34 -21.83
CA LEU A 125 -8.67 -15.92 -22.74
C LEU A 125 -9.01 -17.37 -23.08
N ASP A 126 -9.12 -17.67 -24.38
CA ASP A 126 -9.33 -19.02 -24.88
C ASP A 126 -8.01 -19.81 -24.85
N PHE A 127 -7.77 -20.56 -23.77
CA PHE A 127 -6.52 -21.30 -23.56
C PHE A 127 -6.40 -22.55 -24.45
N LYS A 128 -5.40 -22.56 -25.33
CA LYS A 128 -5.09 -23.66 -26.25
C LYS A 128 -3.96 -24.53 -25.74
N LYS A 129 -4.30 -25.57 -24.98
CA LYS A 129 -3.33 -26.58 -24.51
C LYS A 129 -2.57 -27.24 -25.68
N GLU A 130 -3.21 -27.34 -26.84
CA GLU A 130 -2.62 -27.94 -28.05
C GLU A 130 -1.28 -27.31 -28.45
N ILE A 131 -1.08 -26.01 -28.21
CA ILE A 131 0.19 -25.31 -28.48
C ILE A 131 1.33 -25.97 -27.69
N VAL A 132 1.13 -26.18 -26.39
CA VAL A 132 2.12 -26.80 -25.50
C VAL A 132 2.37 -28.25 -25.91
N ASP A 133 1.31 -29.01 -26.17
CA ASP A 133 1.41 -30.43 -26.53
C ASP A 133 2.16 -30.63 -27.86
N LYS A 134 1.94 -29.76 -28.87
CA LYS A 134 2.67 -29.77 -30.14
C LYS A 134 4.16 -29.48 -29.95
N ILE A 135 4.50 -28.47 -29.15
CA ILE A 135 5.90 -28.11 -28.87
C ILE A 135 6.59 -29.23 -28.08
N ASP A 136 5.93 -29.79 -27.06
CA ASP A 136 6.47 -30.88 -26.25
C ASP A 136 6.66 -32.18 -27.02
N LYS A 137 5.92 -32.40 -28.10
CA LYS A 137 6.16 -33.54 -28.99
C LYS A 137 7.51 -33.43 -29.72
N VAL A 138 7.94 -32.21 -30.04
CA VAL A 138 9.17 -31.95 -30.81
C VAL A 138 10.36 -31.68 -29.91
N PHE A 139 10.20 -30.95 -28.81
CA PHE A 139 11.30 -30.48 -27.96
C PHE A 139 11.43 -31.25 -26.64
N ASN A 140 12.66 -31.35 -26.14
CA ASN A 140 12.96 -31.83 -24.79
C ASN A 140 12.99 -30.66 -23.78
N ARG A 141 13.28 -30.97 -22.51
CA ARG A 141 13.37 -29.97 -21.43
C ARG A 141 14.51 -28.95 -21.60
N PHE A 142 15.49 -29.24 -22.46
CA PHE A 142 16.64 -28.39 -22.74
C PHE A 142 16.45 -27.53 -24.01
N GLY A 143 15.28 -27.61 -24.67
CA GLY A 143 15.02 -26.87 -25.91
C GLY A 143 15.66 -27.50 -27.16
N GLU A 144 16.07 -28.76 -27.09
CA GLU A 144 16.60 -29.50 -28.23
C GLU A 144 15.52 -30.37 -28.88
N VAL A 145 15.61 -30.55 -30.21
CA VAL A 145 14.68 -31.41 -30.95
C VAL A 145 14.92 -32.87 -30.56
N LYS A 146 13.85 -33.55 -30.14
CA LYS A 146 13.83 -34.98 -29.77
C LYS A 146 14.10 -35.85 -30.98
N SER A 147 14.78 -36.98 -30.76
CA SER A 147 15.01 -37.97 -31.82
C SER A 147 13.69 -38.58 -32.30
N GLU A 148 12.70 -38.67 -31.41
CA GLU A 148 11.36 -39.19 -31.66
C GLU A 148 10.46 -38.22 -32.44
N ALA A 149 10.91 -36.99 -32.73
CA ALA A 149 10.13 -36.01 -33.47
C ALA A 149 9.79 -36.49 -34.90
N SER A 150 10.64 -37.33 -35.50
CA SER A 150 10.40 -38.01 -36.78
C SER A 150 11.09 -39.38 -36.81
N PRO A 151 10.47 -40.42 -37.39
CA PRO A 151 11.14 -41.71 -37.61
C PRO A 151 12.44 -41.58 -38.41
N ILE A 152 12.49 -40.64 -39.37
CA ILE A 152 13.66 -40.37 -40.20
C ILE A 152 14.78 -39.78 -39.35
N LEU A 153 14.47 -38.78 -38.52
CA LEU A 153 15.44 -38.16 -37.61
C LEU A 153 16.04 -39.19 -36.63
N LYS A 154 15.21 -40.11 -36.12
CA LYS A 154 15.69 -41.21 -35.27
C LYS A 154 16.67 -42.11 -35.99
N SER A 155 16.39 -42.49 -37.25
CA SER A 155 17.30 -43.30 -38.07
C SER A 155 18.63 -42.57 -38.28
N LEU A 156 18.58 -41.32 -38.74
CA LEU A 156 19.76 -40.50 -39.01
C LEU A 156 20.64 -40.33 -37.76
N ARG A 157 20.06 -40.03 -36.60
CA ARG A 157 20.83 -39.94 -35.35
C ARG A 157 21.45 -41.26 -34.92
N THR A 158 20.78 -42.38 -35.16
CA THR A 158 21.32 -43.72 -34.92
C THR A 158 22.49 -44.01 -35.86
N GLU A 159 22.38 -43.64 -37.13
CA GLU A 159 23.45 -43.75 -38.13
C GLU A 159 24.66 -42.88 -37.78
N ILE A 160 24.45 -41.63 -37.35
CA ILE A 160 25.50 -40.74 -36.83
C ILE A 160 26.21 -41.40 -35.65
N GLN A 161 25.47 -41.95 -34.68
CA GLN A 161 26.05 -42.65 -33.53
C GLN A 161 26.87 -43.89 -33.94
N HIS A 162 26.35 -44.72 -34.85
CA HIS A 162 27.08 -45.87 -35.39
C HIS A 162 28.34 -45.45 -36.16
N ALA A 163 28.24 -44.42 -37.00
CA ALA A 163 29.38 -43.90 -37.75
C ALA A 163 30.46 -43.36 -36.80
N LYS A 164 30.10 -42.56 -35.79
CA LYS A 164 31.02 -42.08 -34.74
C LYS A 164 31.70 -43.23 -34.00
N LYS A 165 30.94 -44.27 -33.64
CA LYS A 165 31.48 -45.47 -32.98
C LYS A 165 32.50 -46.21 -33.88
N HIS A 166 32.16 -46.44 -35.15
CA HIS A 166 33.07 -47.11 -36.08
C HIS A 166 34.30 -46.28 -36.42
N ILE A 167 34.17 -44.95 -36.54
CA ILE A 167 35.31 -44.03 -36.66
C ILE A 167 36.24 -44.20 -35.48
N GLN A 168 35.71 -44.18 -34.25
CA GLN A 168 36.50 -44.33 -33.04
C GLN A 168 37.21 -45.70 -32.98
N GLU A 169 36.48 -46.78 -33.23
CA GLU A 169 37.03 -48.15 -33.20
C GLU A 169 38.12 -48.36 -34.26
N ASN A 170 37.89 -47.94 -35.51
CA ASN A 170 38.86 -48.09 -36.59
C ASN A 170 40.08 -47.18 -36.39
N PHE A 171 39.87 -45.97 -35.88
CA PHE A 171 40.95 -45.06 -35.53
C PHE A 171 41.82 -45.67 -34.41
N SER A 172 41.22 -46.14 -33.32
CA SER A 172 41.95 -46.78 -32.22
C SER A 172 42.72 -48.03 -32.66
N LYS A 173 42.12 -48.88 -33.51
CA LYS A 173 42.84 -50.03 -34.11
C LYS A 173 44.05 -49.58 -34.91
N THR A 174 43.88 -48.59 -35.78
CA THR A 174 44.96 -48.08 -36.63
C THR A 174 46.07 -47.41 -35.81
N LEU A 175 45.69 -46.62 -34.80
CA LEU A 175 46.61 -46.01 -33.85
C LEU A 175 47.41 -47.07 -33.10
N SER A 176 46.75 -48.12 -32.59
CA SER A 176 47.43 -49.20 -31.85
C SER A 176 48.45 -49.95 -32.71
N HIS A 177 48.10 -50.26 -33.96
CA HIS A 177 48.98 -50.92 -34.92
C HIS A 177 50.17 -50.04 -35.32
N LEU A 178 49.96 -48.73 -35.50
CA LEU A 178 51.02 -47.80 -35.87
C LEU A 178 51.86 -47.35 -34.67
N SER A 179 51.33 -47.44 -33.44
CA SER A 179 52.07 -47.11 -32.22
C SER A 179 53.21 -48.09 -31.92
N SER A 180 53.15 -49.32 -32.45
CA SER A 180 54.27 -50.27 -32.43
C SER A 180 55.32 -50.03 -33.53
N THR A 181 55.12 -49.02 -34.38
CA THR A 181 56.05 -48.63 -35.46
C THR A 181 56.65 -47.25 -35.20
N ASP A 182 57.83 -46.95 -35.74
CA ASP A 182 58.50 -45.63 -35.57
C ASP A 182 57.96 -44.53 -36.53
N PHE A 183 56.78 -44.75 -37.11
CA PHE A 183 56.19 -43.83 -38.09
C PHE A 183 55.47 -42.63 -37.45
N LEU A 184 54.98 -42.80 -36.21
CA LEU A 184 54.30 -41.76 -35.48
C LEU A 184 55.28 -40.85 -34.73
N ASP A 185 54.89 -39.60 -34.57
CA ASP A 185 55.57 -38.64 -33.69
C ASP A 185 55.24 -38.93 -32.21
N GLU A 186 55.94 -38.29 -31.26
CA GLU A 186 55.72 -38.50 -29.82
C GLU A 186 54.28 -38.18 -29.38
N ILE A 187 53.66 -37.20 -30.04
CA ILE A 187 52.28 -36.79 -29.79
C ILE A 187 51.27 -37.87 -30.24
N LYS A 188 51.64 -38.71 -31.22
CA LYS A 188 50.88 -39.81 -31.84
C LYS A 188 49.55 -39.45 -32.51
N GLU A 189 48.70 -38.67 -31.85
CA GLU A 189 47.42 -38.21 -32.35
C GLU A 189 47.12 -36.77 -31.97
N THR A 190 46.31 -36.10 -32.78
CA THR A 190 45.79 -34.76 -32.45
C THR A 190 44.42 -34.56 -33.12
N VAL A 191 43.81 -33.39 -32.92
CA VAL A 191 42.56 -33.00 -33.57
C VAL A 191 42.82 -31.78 -34.47
N ILE A 192 42.40 -31.86 -35.74
CA ILE A 192 42.47 -30.78 -36.73
C ILE A 192 41.13 -30.65 -37.41
N ASP A 193 40.58 -29.43 -37.46
CA ASP A 193 39.26 -29.12 -38.01
C ASP A 193 38.15 -30.06 -37.46
N ASP A 194 38.16 -30.27 -36.13
CA ASP A 194 37.30 -31.22 -35.39
C ASP A 194 37.43 -32.69 -35.82
N GLN A 195 38.53 -33.06 -36.51
CA GLN A 195 38.82 -34.42 -36.92
C GLN A 195 40.02 -34.98 -36.17
N ARG A 196 39.85 -36.18 -35.61
CA ARG A 196 40.95 -36.93 -35.01
C ARG A 196 41.89 -37.44 -36.11
N VAL A 197 43.18 -37.12 -35.99
CA VAL A 197 44.21 -37.39 -37.00
C VAL A 197 45.45 -38.00 -36.36
N LEU A 198 46.18 -38.81 -37.13
CA LEU A 198 47.49 -39.33 -36.73
C LEU A 198 48.56 -38.28 -36.98
N ALA A 199 49.43 -38.08 -35.99
CA ALA A 199 50.63 -37.25 -36.10
C ALA A 199 51.78 -38.12 -36.66
N VAL A 200 52.03 -38.02 -37.96
CA VAL A 200 53.03 -38.85 -38.66
C VAL A 200 54.26 -38.01 -38.95
N LYS A 201 55.46 -38.53 -38.65
CA LYS A 201 56.72 -37.87 -39.04
C LYS A 201 56.74 -37.69 -40.57
N SER A 202 57.00 -36.48 -41.06
CA SER A 202 56.85 -36.11 -42.48
C SER A 202 57.65 -36.98 -43.46
N GLY A 203 58.76 -37.58 -43.02
CA GLY A 203 59.55 -38.55 -43.80
C GLY A 203 58.81 -39.85 -44.12
N PHE A 204 57.82 -40.22 -43.31
CA PHE A 204 57.05 -41.47 -43.45
C PHE A 204 55.62 -41.26 -43.97
N LYS A 205 55.26 -40.04 -44.41
CA LYS A 205 53.89 -39.71 -44.86
C LYS A 205 53.31 -40.61 -45.95
N LYS A 206 54.17 -41.20 -46.81
CA LYS A 206 53.74 -42.12 -47.88
C LYS A 206 53.47 -43.56 -47.39
N ARG A 207 53.91 -43.91 -46.18
CA ARG A 207 53.76 -45.26 -45.59
C ARG A 207 52.48 -45.42 -44.76
N VAL A 208 51.84 -44.31 -44.38
CA VAL A 208 50.56 -44.34 -43.66
C VAL A 208 49.44 -44.03 -44.67
N PRO A 209 48.60 -45.01 -45.03
CA PRO A 209 47.50 -44.81 -45.97
C PRO A 209 46.42 -43.91 -45.35
N GLY A 210 46.12 -42.79 -46.01
CA GLY A 210 45.16 -41.83 -45.51
C GLY A 210 45.21 -40.48 -46.22
N ARG A 211 44.28 -39.60 -45.85
CA ARG A 211 44.18 -38.24 -46.39
C ARG A 211 44.98 -37.27 -45.53
N VAL A 212 45.86 -36.49 -46.15
CA VAL A 212 46.58 -35.41 -45.46
C VAL A 212 45.63 -34.24 -45.23
N LEU A 213 45.50 -33.82 -43.97
CA LEU A 213 44.64 -32.69 -43.57
C LEU A 213 45.45 -31.43 -43.24
N GLY A 214 46.74 -31.56 -42.95
CA GLY A 214 47.62 -30.42 -42.71
C GLY A 214 49.06 -30.83 -42.38
N VAL A 215 49.91 -29.84 -42.20
CA VAL A 215 51.32 -30.02 -41.79
C VAL A 215 51.62 -29.07 -40.62
N SER A 216 52.43 -29.52 -39.68
CA SER A 216 52.93 -28.69 -38.57
C SER A 216 53.71 -27.44 -39.06
N LYS A 217 53.79 -26.40 -38.22
CA LYS A 217 54.47 -25.13 -38.52
C LYS A 217 55.95 -25.31 -38.94
N THR A 218 56.62 -26.32 -38.39
CA THR A 218 58.03 -26.67 -38.68
C THR A 218 58.18 -27.61 -39.88
N GLY A 219 57.08 -28.11 -40.45
CA GLY A 219 57.10 -29.09 -41.56
C GLY A 219 57.45 -30.52 -41.14
N SER A 220 57.82 -30.76 -39.88
CA SER A 220 58.35 -32.04 -39.40
C SER A 220 57.29 -33.13 -39.19
N ILE A 221 56.05 -32.74 -38.95
CA ILE A 221 54.89 -33.63 -38.75
C ILE A 221 53.83 -33.34 -39.82
N THR A 222 53.31 -34.40 -40.45
CA THR A 222 52.15 -34.39 -41.35
C THR A 222 50.96 -35.04 -40.65
N TYR A 223 49.82 -34.37 -40.67
CA TYR A 223 48.60 -34.85 -40.02
C TYR A 223 47.72 -35.61 -41.01
N ILE A 224 47.50 -36.89 -40.73
CA ILE A 224 46.86 -37.82 -41.66
C ILE A 224 45.59 -38.42 -41.02
N GLN A 225 44.45 -38.29 -41.70
CA GLN A 225 43.26 -39.08 -41.40
C GLN A 225 43.43 -40.47 -42.01
N PRO A 226 43.40 -41.55 -41.20
CA PRO A 226 43.53 -42.91 -41.73
C PRO A 226 42.46 -43.27 -42.74
N GLU A 227 42.85 -44.00 -43.79
CA GLU A 227 41.91 -44.50 -44.81
C GLU A 227 40.81 -45.41 -44.21
N SER A 228 41.13 -46.15 -43.14
CA SER A 228 40.19 -47.00 -42.39
C SER A 228 38.99 -46.25 -41.79
N VAL A 229 39.10 -44.93 -41.65
CA VAL A 229 38.09 -44.04 -41.07
C VAL A 229 37.33 -43.27 -42.16
N SER A 230 37.96 -43.02 -43.32
CA SER A 230 37.41 -42.14 -44.36
C SER A 230 35.99 -42.52 -44.81
N ARG A 231 35.71 -43.81 -45.03
CA ARG A 231 34.36 -44.27 -45.42
C ARG A 231 33.29 -43.93 -44.38
N HIS A 232 33.57 -44.18 -43.10
CA HIS A 232 32.62 -43.87 -42.02
C HIS A 232 32.52 -42.38 -41.77
N TYR A 233 33.59 -41.62 -42.01
CA TYR A 233 33.59 -40.17 -41.95
C TYR A 233 32.70 -39.53 -43.02
N PHE A 234 32.77 -40.00 -44.27
CA PHE A 234 31.85 -39.54 -45.32
C PHE A 234 30.39 -39.82 -44.97
N LYS A 235 30.08 -41.04 -44.49
CA LYS A 235 28.73 -41.39 -44.02
C LYS A 235 28.27 -40.52 -42.85
N LEU A 236 29.16 -40.22 -41.91
CA LEU A 236 28.86 -39.32 -40.79
C LEU A 236 28.47 -37.93 -41.32
N ARG A 237 29.26 -37.36 -42.23
CA ARG A 237 28.99 -36.04 -42.81
C ARG A 237 27.68 -35.99 -43.58
N GLU A 238 27.41 -37.02 -44.38
CA GLU A 238 26.15 -37.16 -45.14
C GLU A 238 24.95 -37.24 -44.18
N ALA A 239 25.01 -38.10 -43.16
CA ALA A 239 23.96 -38.24 -42.17
C ALA A 239 23.76 -36.96 -41.32
N GLU A 240 24.83 -36.23 -40.98
CA GLU A 240 24.76 -34.93 -40.29
C GLU A 240 24.11 -33.84 -41.15
N GLU A 241 24.34 -33.85 -42.47
CA GLU A 241 23.70 -32.89 -43.38
C GLU A 241 22.22 -33.20 -43.56
N GLU A 242 21.86 -34.47 -43.75
CA GLU A 242 20.47 -34.92 -43.83
C GLU A 242 19.73 -34.71 -42.49
N GLU A 243 20.40 -34.88 -41.34
CA GLU A 243 19.82 -34.56 -40.03
C GLU A 243 19.43 -33.09 -39.96
N LYS A 244 20.31 -32.17 -40.39
CA LYS A 244 20.02 -30.74 -40.41
C LYS A 244 18.82 -30.40 -41.30
N LYS A 245 18.72 -31.02 -42.48
CA LYS A 245 17.57 -30.83 -43.40
C LYS A 245 16.28 -31.36 -42.79
N GLU A 246 16.30 -32.53 -42.17
CA GLU A 246 15.13 -33.12 -41.51
C GLU A 246 14.69 -32.29 -40.30
N VAL A 247 15.63 -31.80 -39.48
CA VAL A 247 15.33 -30.86 -38.38
C VAL A 247 14.70 -29.57 -38.92
N ASP A 248 15.25 -28.98 -39.98
CA ASP A 248 14.69 -27.78 -40.62
C ASP A 248 13.24 -28.01 -41.08
N LYS A 249 12.97 -29.17 -41.71
CA LYS A 249 11.64 -29.57 -42.15
C LYS A 249 10.65 -29.75 -40.99
N ILE A 250 11.08 -30.39 -39.90
CA ILE A 250 10.26 -30.56 -38.68
C ILE A 250 9.91 -29.19 -38.10
N LEU A 251 10.90 -28.29 -38.01
CA LEU A 251 10.69 -26.96 -37.44
C LEU A 251 9.79 -26.09 -38.31
N ARG A 252 9.92 -26.11 -39.64
CA ARG A 252 8.99 -25.40 -40.55
C ARG A 252 7.56 -25.92 -40.40
N LYS A 253 7.39 -27.24 -40.32
CA LYS A 253 6.09 -27.84 -40.10
C LYS A 253 5.49 -27.38 -38.77
N LEU A 254 6.28 -27.41 -37.70
CA LEU A 254 5.84 -26.93 -36.38
C LEU A 254 5.52 -25.43 -36.41
N THR A 255 6.33 -24.60 -37.08
CA THR A 255 6.02 -23.16 -37.26
C THR A 255 4.66 -22.98 -37.91
N ALA A 256 4.37 -23.68 -39.00
CA ALA A 256 3.08 -23.60 -39.69
C ALA A 256 1.91 -24.05 -38.81
N GLU A 257 2.09 -25.12 -38.02
CA GLU A 257 1.07 -25.59 -37.07
C GLU A 257 0.81 -24.60 -35.93
N ILE A 258 1.85 -23.92 -35.44
CA ILE A 258 1.74 -22.94 -34.36
C ILE A 258 1.21 -21.58 -34.88
N ALA A 259 1.49 -21.22 -36.13
CA ALA A 259 1.01 -19.98 -36.76
C ALA A 259 -0.52 -19.89 -36.87
N ILE A 260 -1.23 -21.02 -36.82
CA ILE A 260 -2.70 -21.06 -36.76
C ILE A 260 -3.21 -20.38 -35.48
N PHE A 261 -2.44 -20.47 -34.39
CA PHE A 261 -2.78 -19.91 -33.07
C PHE A 261 -2.21 -18.50 -32.85
N ALA A 262 -1.76 -17.81 -33.90
CA ALA A 262 -1.20 -16.47 -33.76
C ALA A 262 -2.17 -15.47 -33.10
N PRO A 263 -3.48 -15.45 -33.40
CA PRO A 263 -4.43 -14.56 -32.72
C PRO A 263 -4.47 -14.80 -31.21
N GLU A 264 -4.53 -16.06 -30.76
CA GLU A 264 -4.53 -16.39 -29.34
C GLU A 264 -3.20 -16.03 -28.67
N LEU A 265 -2.07 -16.26 -29.34
CA LEU A 265 -0.75 -15.89 -28.84
C LEU A 265 -0.59 -14.37 -28.70
N GLU A 266 -1.15 -13.58 -29.62
CA GLU A 266 -1.21 -12.11 -29.50
C GLU A 266 -2.01 -11.68 -28.27
N GLU A 267 -3.18 -12.29 -28.02
CA GLU A 267 -3.99 -12.03 -26.84
C GLU A 267 -3.27 -12.40 -25.54
N TYR A 268 -2.62 -13.57 -25.51
CA TYR A 268 -1.85 -14.01 -24.35
C TYR A 268 -0.70 -13.04 -24.06
N GLN A 269 0.06 -12.63 -25.08
CA GLN A 269 1.15 -11.67 -24.90
C GLN A 269 0.64 -10.32 -24.39
N LYS A 270 -0.46 -9.82 -24.95
CA LYS A 270 -1.07 -8.57 -24.51
C LYS A 270 -1.49 -8.65 -23.04
N TYR A 271 -2.13 -9.75 -22.62
CA TYR A 271 -2.52 -9.97 -21.23
C TYR A 271 -1.30 -10.05 -20.30
N ILE A 272 -0.27 -10.81 -20.67
CA ILE A 272 0.97 -10.92 -19.89
C ILE A 272 1.64 -9.54 -19.71
N PHE A 273 1.68 -8.71 -20.76
CA PHE A 273 2.22 -7.35 -20.66
C PHE A 273 1.38 -6.48 -19.72
N ASP A 274 0.06 -6.54 -19.80
CA ASP A 274 -0.82 -5.76 -18.94
C ASP A 274 -0.79 -6.25 -17.47
N LEU A 275 -0.59 -7.56 -17.26
CA LEU A 275 -0.35 -8.15 -15.95
C LEU A 275 1.01 -7.72 -15.36
N ASP A 276 2.06 -7.63 -16.18
CA ASP A 276 3.37 -7.13 -15.78
C ASP A 276 3.32 -5.65 -15.35
N ILE A 277 2.59 -4.81 -16.10
CA ILE A 277 2.32 -3.42 -15.70
C ILE A 277 1.64 -3.37 -14.33
N THR A 278 0.63 -4.22 -14.12
CA THR A 278 -0.12 -4.30 -12.86
C THR A 278 0.79 -4.75 -11.72
N ARG A 279 1.61 -5.79 -11.95
CA ARG A 279 2.61 -6.29 -11.02
C ARG A 279 3.61 -5.19 -10.64
N ALA A 280 4.15 -4.45 -11.62
CA ALA A 280 5.11 -3.37 -11.38
C ALA A 280 4.50 -2.27 -10.50
N LYS A 281 3.25 -1.88 -10.76
CA LYS A 281 2.50 -0.94 -9.89
C LYS A 281 2.31 -1.48 -8.47
N ALA A 282 1.94 -2.75 -8.34
CA ALA A 282 1.76 -3.39 -7.03
C ALA A 282 3.08 -3.51 -6.26
N LYS A 283 4.19 -3.82 -6.95
CA LYS A 283 5.51 -3.89 -6.32
C LYS A 283 5.99 -2.52 -5.84
N PHE A 284 5.72 -1.47 -6.61
CA PHE A 284 5.97 -0.11 -6.16
C PHE A 284 5.09 0.26 -4.96
N ALA A 285 3.81 -0.10 -4.97
CA ALA A 285 2.89 0.11 -3.86
C ALA A 285 3.41 -0.55 -2.57
N GLU A 286 3.83 -1.82 -2.64
CA GLU A 286 4.47 -2.51 -1.51
C GLU A 286 5.68 -1.72 -0.97
N LYS A 287 6.58 -1.24 -1.86
CA LYS A 287 7.77 -0.48 -1.46
C LYS A 287 7.44 0.81 -0.73
N ILE A 288 6.40 1.54 -1.15
CA ILE A 288 6.02 2.83 -0.54
C ILE A 288 4.98 2.68 0.59
N GLY A 289 4.43 1.48 0.83
CA GLY A 289 3.27 1.30 1.71
C GLY A 289 1.99 1.94 1.13
N GLY A 290 1.82 1.82 -0.19
CA GLY A 290 0.69 2.36 -0.93
C GLY A 290 -0.56 1.51 -0.76
N VAL A 291 -1.72 2.17 -0.65
CA VAL A 291 -3.02 1.54 -0.45
C VAL A 291 -4.02 2.04 -1.49
N LEU A 292 -5.13 1.31 -1.65
CA LEU A 292 -6.30 1.78 -2.38
C LEU A 292 -7.15 2.67 -1.46
N PRO A 293 -7.17 4.00 -1.63
CA PRO A 293 -8.08 4.85 -0.87
C PRO A 293 -9.53 4.60 -1.31
N LYS A 294 -10.49 5.02 -0.49
CA LYS A 294 -11.91 4.98 -0.89
C LYS A 294 -12.13 5.92 -2.06
N ILE A 295 -12.47 5.38 -3.23
CA ILE A 295 -12.81 6.17 -4.40
C ILE A 295 -14.30 6.56 -4.33
N ASN A 296 -14.59 7.84 -4.51
CA ASN A 296 -15.95 8.37 -4.39
C ASN A 296 -16.37 9.25 -5.58
N ARG A 297 -17.68 9.49 -5.66
CA ARG A 297 -18.32 10.36 -6.67
C ARG A 297 -18.88 11.68 -6.10
N HIS A 298 -18.87 11.87 -4.78
CA HIS A 298 -19.43 13.06 -4.11
C HIS A 298 -18.36 14.15 -3.87
N LYS A 299 -17.43 14.28 -4.83
CA LYS A 299 -16.38 15.31 -4.91
C LYS A 299 -15.67 15.63 -3.58
N THR A 300 -15.34 14.58 -2.82
CA THR A 300 -14.66 14.72 -1.53
C THR A 300 -13.25 14.12 -1.60
N MET A 301 -12.24 14.93 -1.34
CA MET A 301 -10.85 14.49 -1.19
C MET A 301 -10.45 14.66 0.26
N ARG A 302 -10.29 13.56 0.98
CA ARG A 302 -9.79 13.51 2.35
C ARG A 302 -8.51 12.69 2.37
N LEU A 303 -7.38 13.36 2.50
CA LEU A 303 -6.07 12.72 2.63
C LEU A 303 -5.71 12.65 4.12
N VAL A 304 -5.52 11.43 4.62
CA VAL A 304 -5.09 11.17 6.00
C VAL A 304 -3.70 10.55 5.96
N ASN A 305 -2.76 11.16 6.67
CA ASN A 305 -1.36 10.76 6.69
C ASN A 305 -0.76 10.49 5.29
N ALA A 306 -0.91 11.45 4.37
CA ALA A 306 -0.42 11.33 3.01
C ALA A 306 1.07 11.69 2.90
N PHE A 307 1.84 10.81 2.25
CA PHE A 307 3.27 11.02 2.02
C PHE A 307 3.55 11.38 0.56
N HIS A 308 4.58 12.20 0.32
CA HIS A 308 5.11 12.40 -1.03
C HIS A 308 5.94 11.16 -1.44
N PRO A 309 5.56 10.38 -2.47
CA PRO A 309 6.19 9.09 -2.77
C PRO A 309 7.70 9.16 -3.03
N LEU A 310 8.15 10.13 -3.83
CA LEU A 310 9.58 10.28 -4.16
C LEU A 310 10.42 10.71 -2.94
N LEU A 311 9.89 11.63 -2.12
CA LEU A 311 10.54 12.07 -0.89
C LEU A 311 10.57 10.93 0.14
N LEU A 312 9.52 10.12 0.21
CA LEU A 312 9.43 8.95 1.08
C LEU A 312 10.51 7.93 0.76
N LEU A 313 10.72 7.62 -0.53
CA LEU A 313 11.78 6.71 -0.96
C LEU A 313 13.16 7.25 -0.59
N ARG A 314 13.45 8.50 -0.99
CA ARG A 314 14.73 9.14 -0.72
C ARG A 314 15.04 9.25 0.78
N ASN A 315 14.09 9.71 1.59
CA ASN A 315 14.32 9.88 3.03
C ASN A 315 14.48 8.52 3.73
N ARG A 316 13.82 7.45 3.28
CA ARG A 316 14.04 6.09 3.79
C ARG A 316 15.46 5.61 3.50
N GLU A 317 15.98 5.88 2.31
CA GLU A 317 17.37 5.55 1.95
C GLU A 317 18.39 6.36 2.77
N GLU A 318 18.13 7.65 2.96
CA GLU A 318 18.97 8.55 3.76
C GLU A 318 18.75 8.42 5.28
N LYS A 319 17.83 7.54 5.73
CA LYS A 319 17.40 7.38 7.14
C LYS A 319 16.97 8.70 7.80
N LYS A 320 16.32 9.58 7.04
CA LYS A 320 15.76 10.85 7.51
C LYS A 320 14.30 10.68 7.90
N GLU A 321 13.88 11.45 8.89
CA GLU A 321 12.46 11.52 9.26
C GLU A 321 11.63 12.13 8.12
N ILE A 322 10.39 11.68 7.97
CA ILE A 322 9.44 12.21 7.00
C ILE A 322 8.08 12.37 7.65
N TYR A 323 7.47 13.52 7.42
CA TYR A 323 6.20 13.90 8.03
C TYR A 323 5.07 13.83 7.01
N PRO A 324 3.97 13.12 7.31
CA PRO A 324 2.83 13.06 6.43
C PRO A 324 1.96 14.32 6.52
N GLN A 325 1.16 14.56 5.48
CA GLN A 325 0.19 15.65 5.42
C GLN A 325 -1.24 15.12 5.55
N THR A 326 -2.07 15.84 6.29
CA THR A 326 -3.51 15.56 6.40
C THR A 326 -4.29 16.80 5.98
N LEU A 327 -5.18 16.65 5.01
CA LEU A 327 -6.00 17.73 4.49
C LEU A 327 -7.31 17.23 3.92
N THR A 328 -8.28 18.13 3.77
CA THR A 328 -9.61 17.79 3.24
C THR A 328 -10.10 18.89 2.31
N LEU A 329 -10.51 18.51 1.11
CA LEU A 329 -11.25 19.32 0.16
C LEU A 329 -12.63 18.71 -0.06
N THR A 330 -13.66 19.54 -0.02
CA THR A 330 -15.06 19.14 -0.26
C THR A 330 -15.76 20.23 -1.06
N GLU A 331 -16.99 20.00 -1.50
CA GLU A 331 -17.80 21.06 -2.11
C GLU A 331 -18.03 22.27 -1.18
N HIS A 332 -17.96 22.06 0.14
CA HIS A 332 -18.06 23.11 1.17
C HIS A 332 -16.71 23.64 1.65
N ASN A 333 -15.60 23.10 1.13
CA ASN A 333 -14.24 23.57 1.40
C ASN A 333 -13.37 23.27 0.17
N ARG A 334 -13.55 24.05 -0.89
CA ARG A 334 -12.95 23.80 -2.20
C ARG A 334 -11.57 24.42 -2.33
N ILE A 335 -11.31 25.51 -1.61
CA ILE A 335 -10.06 26.26 -1.69
C ILE A 335 -9.32 26.18 -0.36
N LEU A 336 -8.08 25.69 -0.40
CA LEU A 336 -7.17 25.65 0.74
C LEU A 336 -6.03 26.64 0.50
N CYS A 337 -5.92 27.66 1.35
CA CYS A 337 -4.85 28.65 1.27
C CYS A 337 -3.77 28.36 2.31
N ILE A 338 -2.62 27.86 1.86
CA ILE A 338 -1.49 27.50 2.72
C ILE A 338 -0.55 28.68 2.87
N SER A 339 -0.28 29.08 4.11
CA SER A 339 0.64 30.17 4.45
C SER A 339 1.67 29.71 5.49
N GLY A 340 2.70 30.54 5.71
CA GLY A 340 3.83 30.24 6.58
C GLY A 340 5.19 30.38 5.88
N PRO A 341 6.30 30.11 6.57
CA PRO A 341 7.66 30.35 6.05
C PRO A 341 8.01 29.49 4.82
N ASN A 342 8.93 29.95 3.96
CA ASN A 342 9.29 29.26 2.70
C ASN A 342 9.84 27.85 2.94
N ALA A 343 10.68 27.67 3.96
CA ALA A 343 11.21 26.37 4.35
C ALA A 343 10.20 25.44 5.06
N GLY A 344 8.93 25.86 5.21
CA GLY A 344 7.91 25.13 5.95
C GLY A 344 7.34 23.90 5.24
N GLY A 345 7.61 23.70 3.95
CA GLY A 345 7.12 22.55 3.18
C GLY A 345 5.84 22.79 2.35
N LYS A 346 5.42 24.05 2.17
CA LYS A 346 4.20 24.42 1.42
C LYS A 346 4.16 23.81 0.01
N SER A 347 5.20 24.04 -0.80
CA SER A 347 5.30 23.53 -2.17
C SER A 347 5.31 22.00 -2.24
N ILE A 348 5.91 21.33 -1.24
CA ILE A 348 5.92 19.86 -1.15
C ILE A 348 4.51 19.34 -0.89
N THR A 349 3.71 20.01 -0.05
CA THR A 349 2.31 19.66 0.17
C THR A 349 1.51 19.73 -1.14
N LEU A 350 1.68 20.79 -1.94
CA LEU A 350 1.03 20.91 -3.26
C LEU A 350 1.43 19.77 -4.20
N LYS A 351 2.73 19.53 -4.34
CA LYS A 351 3.25 18.43 -5.15
C LYS A 351 2.74 17.07 -4.67
N THR A 352 2.62 16.87 -3.37
CA THR A 352 2.07 15.65 -2.77
C THR A 352 0.64 15.42 -3.26
N VAL A 353 -0.26 16.40 -3.09
CA VAL A 353 -1.66 16.24 -3.53
C VAL A 353 -1.76 15.99 -5.03
N GLY A 354 -1.05 16.78 -5.85
CA GLY A 354 -1.08 16.63 -7.30
C GLY A 354 -0.52 15.29 -7.78
N LEU A 355 0.60 14.85 -7.22
CA LEU A 355 1.23 13.59 -7.59
C LEU A 355 0.36 12.39 -7.18
N LEU A 356 -0.23 12.41 -5.97
CA LEU A 356 -1.15 11.36 -5.54
C LEU A 356 -2.41 11.31 -6.43
N GLN A 357 -2.90 12.47 -6.88
CA GLN A 357 -4.02 12.53 -7.83
C GLN A 357 -3.65 11.91 -9.19
N LEU A 358 -2.47 12.22 -9.72
CA LEU A 358 -1.98 11.63 -10.97
C LEU A 358 -1.79 10.11 -10.82
N MET A 359 -1.29 9.64 -9.68
CA MET A 359 -1.13 8.22 -9.38
C MET A 359 -2.46 7.47 -9.46
N ILE A 360 -3.51 7.95 -8.78
CA ILE A 360 -4.80 7.25 -8.82
C ILE A 360 -5.40 7.26 -10.23
N GLN A 361 -5.22 8.34 -11.00
CA GLN A 361 -5.68 8.43 -12.39
C GLN A 361 -4.83 7.63 -13.39
N SER A 362 -3.74 7.04 -12.91
CA SER A 362 -2.88 6.10 -13.66
C SER A 362 -2.96 4.67 -13.13
N GLY A 363 -3.86 4.38 -12.18
CA GLY A 363 -4.01 3.06 -11.60
C GLY A 363 -2.93 2.67 -10.60
N ILE A 364 -2.18 3.64 -10.07
CA ILE A 364 -1.08 3.46 -9.12
C ILE A 364 -1.61 3.74 -7.70
N LEU A 365 -1.35 2.83 -6.76
CA LEU A 365 -1.77 2.97 -5.37
C LEU A 365 -0.93 4.02 -4.63
N VAL A 366 -1.53 4.65 -3.62
CA VAL A 366 -0.99 5.88 -3.01
C VAL A 366 -0.60 5.68 -1.54
N PRO A 367 0.53 6.24 -1.06
CA PRO A 367 1.01 6.10 0.32
C PRO A 367 0.22 7.02 1.28
N VAL A 368 -0.98 6.59 1.61
CA VAL A 368 -1.92 7.29 2.51
C VAL A 368 -2.50 6.31 3.52
N HIS A 369 -3.15 6.80 4.57
CA HIS A 369 -3.89 5.94 5.48
C HIS A 369 -5.14 5.34 4.79
N PRO A 370 -5.55 4.09 5.04
CA PRO A 370 -6.73 3.45 4.43
C PRO A 370 -8.08 4.16 4.65
N LYS A 371 -8.13 5.09 5.61
CA LYS A 371 -9.31 5.96 5.88
C LYS A 371 -9.38 7.15 4.93
N SER A 372 -8.41 7.31 4.03
CA SER A 372 -8.39 8.38 3.04
C SER A 372 -9.43 8.11 1.97
N GLU A 373 -9.95 9.19 1.41
CA GLU A 373 -10.98 9.19 0.39
C GLU A 373 -10.57 10.15 -0.73
N MET A 374 -10.71 9.73 -1.98
CA MET A 374 -10.32 10.53 -3.14
C MET A 374 -11.37 10.40 -4.24
N PHE A 375 -11.45 11.41 -5.10
CA PHE A 375 -12.28 11.40 -6.29
C PHE A 375 -11.44 11.82 -7.50
N PHE A 376 -11.99 11.66 -8.70
CA PHE A 376 -11.27 11.99 -9.92
C PHE A 376 -11.60 13.39 -10.42
N PHE A 377 -10.54 14.13 -10.75
CA PHE A 377 -10.65 15.40 -11.45
C PHE A 377 -10.58 15.20 -12.96
N GLU A 378 -11.28 16.04 -13.71
CA GLU A 378 -11.17 16.06 -15.18
C GLU A 378 -9.90 16.78 -15.62
N LYS A 379 -9.51 17.83 -14.87
CA LYS A 379 -8.38 18.69 -15.19
C LYS A 379 -7.51 18.93 -13.95
N ILE A 380 -6.18 18.88 -14.11
CA ILE A 380 -5.23 19.42 -13.13
C ILE A 380 -4.43 20.52 -13.79
N ARG A 381 -4.39 21.70 -13.17
CA ARG A 381 -3.53 22.79 -13.60
C ARG A 381 -2.61 23.20 -12.46
N THR A 382 -1.35 23.34 -12.80
CA THR A 382 -0.30 23.71 -11.84
C THR A 382 0.35 25.02 -12.25
N ASP A 383 0.71 25.81 -11.25
CA ASP A 383 1.69 26.88 -11.38
C ASP A 383 2.70 26.72 -10.24
N ILE A 384 3.63 25.76 -10.41
CA ILE A 384 4.59 25.37 -9.37
C ILE A 384 6.02 25.50 -9.91
N GLY A 385 6.87 26.21 -9.17
CA GLY A 385 8.31 26.30 -9.44
C GLY A 385 8.80 27.65 -9.95
N ASP A 386 10.12 27.72 -10.14
CA ASP A 386 10.83 28.84 -10.74
C ASP A 386 10.97 28.61 -12.24
N ASN A 387 10.12 29.24 -13.04
CA ASN A 387 10.27 29.27 -14.50
C ASN A 387 11.43 30.20 -14.93
N GLN A 388 12.64 29.94 -14.41
CA GLN A 388 13.89 30.57 -14.81
C GLN A 388 14.59 29.81 -15.95
N SER A 389 13.84 29.32 -16.94
CA SER A 389 14.49 28.84 -18.15
C SER A 389 15.02 30.02 -18.95
N ILE A 390 16.32 30.04 -19.21
CA ILE A 390 17.02 31.00 -20.09
C ILE A 390 16.36 31.06 -21.49
N GLU A 391 15.61 30.02 -21.87
CA GLU A 391 14.89 29.88 -23.13
C GLU A 391 13.61 30.74 -23.24
N ASN A 392 13.06 31.23 -22.12
CA ASN A 392 11.94 32.17 -22.15
C ASN A 392 12.48 33.60 -22.07
N HIS A 393 12.57 34.29 -23.21
CA HIS A 393 12.94 35.71 -23.34
C HIS A 393 12.00 36.71 -22.61
N LEU A 394 11.14 36.27 -21.69
CA LEU A 394 10.16 37.06 -20.95
C LEU A 394 10.53 37.14 -19.46
N SER A 395 10.20 38.26 -18.82
CA SER A 395 10.30 38.38 -17.36
C SER A 395 9.50 37.28 -16.65
N THR A 396 10.00 36.76 -15.52
CA THR A 396 9.38 35.69 -14.70
C THR A 396 7.89 35.94 -14.45
N TYR A 397 7.52 37.21 -14.24
CA TYR A 397 6.13 37.63 -14.04
C TYR A 397 5.23 37.45 -15.27
N SER A 398 5.72 37.81 -16.46
CA SER A 398 4.94 37.69 -17.70
C SER A 398 4.66 36.23 -18.05
N SER A 399 5.62 35.34 -17.76
CA SER A 399 5.46 33.88 -17.90
C SER A 399 4.36 33.35 -16.98
N ARG A 400 4.38 33.72 -15.70
CA ARG A 400 3.33 33.35 -14.73
C ARG A 400 1.95 33.89 -15.13
N LEU A 401 1.85 35.14 -15.57
CA LEU A 401 0.57 35.70 -16.05
C LEU A 401 0.04 34.99 -17.30
N LYS A 402 0.91 34.63 -18.24
CA LYS A 402 0.51 33.86 -19.43
C LYS A 402 -0.05 32.49 -19.03
N LYS A 403 0.59 31.85 -18.05
CA LYS A 403 0.14 30.57 -17.50
C LYS A 403 -1.20 30.71 -16.79
N MET A 404 -1.33 31.71 -15.93
CA MET A 404 -2.59 32.04 -15.24
C MET A 404 -3.72 32.31 -16.23
N SER A 405 -3.45 33.03 -17.33
CA SER A 405 -4.43 33.24 -18.41
C SER A 405 -4.90 31.92 -19.02
N GLY A 406 -4.00 30.94 -19.19
CA GLY A 406 -4.37 29.59 -19.60
C GLY A 406 -5.26 28.88 -18.58
N ILE A 407 -4.91 28.95 -17.29
CA ILE A 407 -5.70 28.37 -16.20
C ILE A 407 -7.12 28.95 -16.16
N ILE A 408 -7.25 30.27 -16.25
CA ILE A 408 -8.55 30.99 -16.22
C ILE A 408 -9.50 30.50 -17.31
N ARG A 409 -8.99 30.18 -18.50
CA ARG A 409 -9.83 29.71 -19.63
C ARG A 409 -10.40 28.32 -19.41
N GLU A 410 -9.76 27.51 -18.58
CA GLU A 410 -10.07 26.09 -18.44
C GLU A 410 -10.67 25.72 -17.08
N ALA A 411 -10.59 26.64 -16.09
CA ALA A 411 -11.08 26.45 -14.73
C ALA A 411 -12.61 26.28 -14.64
N ASP A 412 -13.01 25.16 -14.05
CA ASP A 412 -14.39 24.77 -13.77
C ASP A 412 -14.49 23.95 -12.46
N ASP A 413 -15.67 23.43 -12.17
CA ASP A 413 -16.00 22.66 -10.96
C ASP A 413 -15.43 21.22 -10.95
N ASN A 414 -14.72 20.82 -12.01
CA ASN A 414 -14.01 19.54 -12.13
C ASN A 414 -12.49 19.73 -12.26
N THR A 415 -12.02 20.94 -12.00
CA THR A 415 -10.61 21.33 -12.09
C THR A 415 -9.97 21.41 -10.70
N LEU A 416 -8.81 20.77 -10.54
CA LEU A 416 -7.88 20.96 -9.42
C LEU A 416 -6.77 21.93 -9.82
N LEU A 417 -6.67 23.03 -9.09
CA LEU A 417 -5.66 24.07 -9.23
C LEU A 417 -4.60 23.92 -8.13
N LEU A 418 -3.33 23.87 -8.49
CA LEU A 418 -2.21 23.82 -7.54
C LEU A 418 -1.26 24.97 -7.86
N ILE A 419 -1.33 26.05 -7.07
CA ILE A 419 -0.61 27.29 -7.38
C ILE A 419 0.33 27.63 -6.23
N ASP A 420 1.61 27.72 -6.54
CA ASP A 420 2.65 28.07 -5.58
C ASP A 420 2.99 29.56 -5.68
N GLU A 421 3.17 30.21 -4.53
CA GLU A 421 3.42 31.64 -4.40
C GLU A 421 2.44 32.52 -5.20
N PHE A 422 1.16 32.32 -4.94
CA PHE A 422 0.07 32.97 -5.63
C PHE A 422 0.18 34.50 -5.55
N GLY A 423 0.34 35.15 -6.71
CA GLY A 423 0.46 36.60 -6.85
C GLY A 423 1.89 37.16 -6.86
N THR A 424 2.94 36.34 -6.69
CA THR A 424 4.32 36.85 -6.60
C THR A 424 4.94 37.14 -7.97
N GLY A 425 5.98 37.99 -7.99
CA GLY A 425 6.75 38.34 -9.18
C GLY A 425 6.58 39.78 -9.69
N SER A 426 5.77 40.59 -9.02
CA SER A 426 5.57 42.02 -9.35
C SER A 426 5.54 42.88 -8.09
N ASP A 427 5.13 44.14 -8.26
CA ASP A 427 4.83 45.06 -7.15
C ASP A 427 3.89 44.35 -6.15
N PRO A 428 4.25 44.28 -4.85
CA PRO A 428 3.45 43.60 -3.84
C PRO A 428 1.99 44.09 -3.74
N GLU A 429 1.74 45.39 -3.93
CA GLU A 429 0.38 45.94 -3.82
C GLU A 429 -0.47 45.54 -5.03
N LEU A 430 0.06 45.74 -6.24
CA LEU A 430 -0.64 45.40 -7.48
C LEU A 430 -0.77 43.89 -7.67
N GLY A 431 0.27 43.13 -7.34
CA GLY A 431 0.28 41.68 -7.38
C GLY A 431 -0.70 41.05 -6.39
N GLY A 432 -0.80 41.61 -5.18
CA GLY A 432 -1.78 41.20 -4.17
C GLY A 432 -3.22 41.41 -4.64
N ALA A 433 -3.54 42.59 -5.20
CA ALA A 433 -4.89 42.90 -5.69
C ALA A 433 -5.30 42.03 -6.89
N LEU A 434 -4.35 41.74 -7.79
CA LEU A 434 -4.59 40.88 -8.94
C LEU A 434 -4.81 39.42 -8.51
N ALA A 435 -4.02 38.93 -7.56
CA ALA A 435 -4.17 37.59 -7.00
C ALA A 435 -5.54 37.43 -6.32
N GLU A 436 -6.00 38.44 -5.59
CA GLU A 436 -7.32 38.46 -4.97
C GLU A 436 -8.44 38.32 -6.02
N SER A 437 -8.37 39.11 -7.10
CA SER A 437 -9.32 38.99 -8.23
C SER A 437 -9.31 37.60 -8.88
N PHE A 438 -8.13 36.97 -9.01
CA PHE A 438 -8.04 35.61 -9.53
C PHE A 438 -8.64 34.57 -8.57
N LEU A 439 -8.43 34.74 -7.26
CA LEU A 439 -9.02 33.86 -6.24
C LEU A 439 -10.55 33.92 -6.29
N GLU A 440 -11.12 35.12 -6.37
CA GLU A 440 -12.57 35.32 -6.50
C GLU A 440 -13.11 34.64 -7.75
N PHE A 441 -12.44 34.81 -8.90
CA PHE A 441 -12.81 34.13 -10.14
C PHE A 441 -12.84 32.60 -9.98
N PHE A 442 -11.79 32.00 -9.39
CA PHE A 442 -11.76 30.55 -9.19
C PHE A 442 -12.81 30.07 -8.18
N TYR A 443 -13.09 30.88 -7.16
CA TYR A 443 -14.15 30.62 -6.19
C TYR A 443 -15.54 30.60 -6.84
N GLU A 444 -15.83 31.58 -7.70
CA GLU A 444 -17.07 31.67 -8.50
C GLU A 444 -17.22 30.51 -9.48
N LYS A 445 -16.13 30.08 -10.11
CA LYS A 445 -16.09 28.89 -10.99
C LYS A 445 -16.26 27.57 -10.24
N LYS A 446 -16.28 27.61 -8.91
CA LYS A 446 -16.36 26.44 -8.02
C LYS A 446 -15.20 25.46 -8.23
N SER A 447 -14.05 25.93 -8.70
CA SER A 447 -12.86 25.09 -8.85
C SER A 447 -12.32 24.66 -7.48
N PHE A 448 -11.65 23.51 -7.48
CA PHE A 448 -10.87 23.08 -6.34
C PHE A 448 -9.48 23.68 -6.44
N ALA A 449 -8.97 24.25 -5.36
CA ALA A 449 -7.66 24.89 -5.37
C ALA A 449 -6.87 24.66 -4.09
N ILE A 450 -5.58 24.39 -4.23
CA ILE A 450 -4.61 24.52 -3.14
C ILE A 450 -3.62 25.58 -3.58
N ILE A 451 -3.60 26.69 -2.86
CA ILE A 451 -2.76 27.84 -3.16
C ILE A 451 -1.79 28.07 -2.02
N THR A 452 -0.56 28.46 -2.30
CA THR A 452 0.36 28.98 -1.28
C THR A 452 0.48 30.48 -1.43
N THR A 453 0.51 31.22 -0.32
CA THR A 453 0.67 32.68 -0.39
C THR A 453 1.44 33.25 0.79
N HIS A 454 2.05 34.39 0.51
CA HIS A 454 2.67 35.27 1.50
C HIS A 454 1.86 36.55 1.72
N TYR A 455 0.84 36.80 0.90
CA TYR A 455 0.08 38.03 0.93
C TYR A 455 -1.00 38.01 2.00
N THR A 456 -1.04 39.08 2.78
CA THR A 456 -1.98 39.23 3.89
C THR A 456 -3.42 39.44 3.42
N ASN A 457 -3.64 40.19 2.33
CA ASN A 457 -4.98 40.40 1.77
C ASN A 457 -5.64 39.07 1.35
N ILE A 458 -4.90 38.16 0.75
CA ILE A 458 -5.40 36.82 0.38
C ILE A 458 -5.87 36.02 1.61
N LYS A 459 -5.08 36.03 2.69
CA LYS A 459 -5.46 35.36 3.96
C LYS A 459 -6.78 35.91 4.51
N LEU A 460 -6.98 37.23 4.43
CA LEU A 460 -8.20 37.90 4.90
C LEU A 460 -9.41 37.58 4.04
N VAL A 461 -9.25 37.57 2.72
CA VAL A 461 -10.33 37.23 1.77
C VAL A 461 -10.77 35.79 1.96
N VAL A 462 -9.83 34.85 2.09
CA VAL A 462 -10.14 33.44 2.35
C VAL A 462 -10.96 33.24 3.63
N GLU A 463 -10.70 34.02 4.68
CA GLU A 463 -11.46 33.97 5.94
C GLU A 463 -12.92 34.42 5.77
N GLN A 464 -13.19 35.28 4.79
CA GLN A 464 -14.54 35.79 4.50
C GLN A 464 -15.32 34.85 3.56
N LEU A 465 -14.65 33.94 2.87
CA LEU A 465 -15.26 33.05 1.88
C LEU A 465 -15.72 31.72 2.50
N PRO A 466 -17.04 31.41 2.52
CA PRO A 466 -17.55 30.22 3.21
C PRO A 466 -17.00 28.86 2.76
N ASN A 467 -16.61 28.73 1.48
CA ASN A 467 -16.09 27.48 0.93
C ASN A 467 -14.56 27.51 0.69
N ALA A 468 -13.86 28.43 1.37
CA ALA A 468 -12.42 28.50 1.39
C ALA A 468 -11.94 28.38 2.84
N THR A 469 -10.72 27.89 3.04
CA THR A 469 -10.17 27.73 4.38
C THR A 469 -8.68 28.04 4.36
N ASN A 470 -8.24 28.80 5.36
CA ASN A 470 -6.82 29.05 5.60
C ASN A 470 -6.15 27.83 6.19
N ALA A 471 -4.87 27.62 5.88
CA ALA A 471 -4.02 26.62 6.50
C ALA A 471 -2.62 27.19 6.72
N ALA A 472 -1.93 26.66 7.73
CA ALA A 472 -0.60 27.10 8.13
C ALA A 472 0.35 25.91 8.19
N MET A 473 1.57 26.08 7.65
CA MET A 473 2.66 25.16 7.99
C MET A 473 3.20 25.52 9.37
N LEU A 474 3.18 24.54 10.28
CA LEU A 474 3.65 24.72 11.64
C LEU A 474 5.19 24.88 11.68
N PHE A 475 5.63 25.74 12.58
CA PHE A 475 7.03 26.13 12.75
C PHE A 475 7.31 26.20 14.25
N ASP A 476 8.42 25.63 14.70
CA ASP A 476 8.83 25.73 16.09
C ASP A 476 9.48 27.09 16.34
N GLU A 477 8.88 27.89 17.23
CA GLU A 477 9.35 29.24 17.53
C GLU A 477 10.68 29.26 18.31
N TYR A 478 11.02 28.20 19.04
CA TYR A 478 12.25 28.14 19.84
C TYR A 478 13.45 27.70 19.01
N SER A 479 13.31 26.57 18.30
CA SER A 479 14.37 26.07 17.42
C SER A 479 14.42 26.83 16.10
N LEU A 480 13.33 27.51 15.71
CA LEU A 480 13.14 28.12 14.39
C LEU A 480 13.34 27.08 13.28
N GLU A 481 12.83 25.87 13.51
CA GLU A 481 12.85 24.77 12.55
C GLU A 481 11.42 24.44 12.09
N PRO A 482 11.25 24.10 10.79
CA PRO A 482 9.95 23.69 10.27
C PRO A 482 9.53 22.34 10.86
N LEU A 483 8.30 22.25 11.36
CA LEU A 483 7.72 20.99 11.85
C LEU A 483 7.13 20.14 10.71
N TYR A 484 7.10 20.69 9.49
CA TYR A 484 6.53 20.06 8.29
C TYR A 484 5.12 19.50 8.49
N LYS A 485 4.33 20.06 9.43
CA LYS A 485 2.95 19.67 9.70
C LYS A 485 2.01 20.78 9.23
N LEU A 486 1.06 20.43 8.39
CA LEU A 486 -0.01 21.32 7.94
C LEU A 486 -1.13 21.37 9.00
N GLU A 487 -1.52 22.58 9.38
CA GLU A 487 -2.65 22.86 10.25
C GLU A 487 -3.74 23.56 9.45
N VAL A 488 -4.94 22.96 9.37
CA VAL A 488 -6.08 23.51 8.62
C VAL A 488 -6.96 24.36 9.54
N GLY A 489 -7.47 25.47 9.01
CA GLY A 489 -8.40 26.39 9.67
C GLY A 489 -7.79 27.71 10.14
N GLN A 490 -6.49 27.94 9.96
CA GLN A 490 -5.84 29.18 10.38
C GLN A 490 -4.75 29.61 9.40
N ALA A 491 -4.56 30.91 9.26
CA ALA A 491 -3.46 31.47 8.48
C ALA A 491 -2.15 31.40 9.30
N GLY A 492 -1.03 31.20 8.60
CA GLY A 492 0.31 31.21 9.16
C GLY A 492 0.95 32.60 9.12
N SER A 493 1.76 32.90 10.14
CA SER A 493 2.56 34.12 10.22
C SER A 493 3.85 34.04 9.39
N SER A 494 4.43 35.20 9.10
CA SER A 494 5.74 35.32 8.45
C SER A 494 6.85 35.51 9.49
N PHE A 495 7.70 34.49 9.70
CA PHE A 495 8.82 34.53 10.66
C PHE A 495 10.07 35.25 10.13
N THR A 496 9.91 36.24 9.25
CA THR A 496 11.02 36.83 8.47
C THR A 496 12.12 37.40 9.37
N PHE A 497 11.75 38.07 10.47
CA PHE A 497 12.71 38.71 11.36
C PHE A 497 13.39 37.72 12.32
N GLU A 498 12.67 36.71 12.75
CA GLU A 498 13.16 35.64 13.63
C GLU A 498 14.15 34.76 12.86
N VAL A 499 13.85 34.42 11.60
CA VAL A 499 14.78 33.75 10.70
C VAL A 499 16.02 34.63 10.44
N ALA A 500 15.87 35.94 10.25
CA ALA A 500 17.00 36.86 10.11
C ALA A 500 17.92 36.85 11.35
N GLU A 501 17.34 36.81 12.56
CA GLU A 501 18.09 36.71 13.82
C GLU A 501 18.85 35.38 13.93
N LYS A 502 18.22 34.25 13.57
CA LYS A 502 18.90 32.93 13.50
C LYS A 502 20.09 32.94 12.55
N ASN A 503 19.96 33.65 11.42
CA ASN A 503 21.02 33.82 10.43
C ASN A 503 22.06 34.89 10.84
N ARG A 504 22.08 35.29 12.12
CA ARG A 504 23.07 36.19 12.72
C ARG A 504 23.07 37.60 12.11
N ILE A 505 21.95 38.05 11.57
CA ILE A 505 21.79 39.44 11.15
C ILE A 505 21.76 40.32 12.42
N PRO A 506 22.57 41.40 12.51
CA PRO A 506 22.61 42.24 13.69
C PRO A 506 21.25 42.81 14.09
N ARG A 507 20.92 42.73 15.39
CA ARG A 507 19.63 43.18 15.96
C ARG A 507 19.27 44.63 15.62
N PHE A 508 20.24 45.53 15.48
CA PHE A 508 19.97 46.92 15.13
C PHE A 508 19.42 47.06 13.69
N ILE A 509 19.87 46.22 12.75
CA ILE A 509 19.35 46.18 11.37
C ILE A 509 17.92 45.65 11.39
N ILE A 510 17.68 44.56 12.14
CA ILE A 510 16.34 43.97 12.31
C ILE A 510 15.37 44.98 12.92
N LYS A 511 15.79 45.71 13.96
CA LYS A 511 14.97 46.75 14.62
C LYS A 511 14.64 47.89 13.66
N ASN A 512 15.62 48.36 12.88
CA ASN A 512 15.42 49.38 11.86
C ASN A 512 14.50 48.89 10.72
N ALA A 513 14.57 47.61 10.36
CA ALA A 513 13.68 47.02 9.37
C ALA A 513 12.24 46.93 9.90
N ARG A 514 12.05 46.49 11.16
CA ARG A 514 10.71 46.46 11.81
C ARG A 514 10.05 47.83 11.86
N SER A 515 10.80 48.92 12.03
CA SER A 515 10.22 50.28 12.03
C SER A 515 9.78 50.79 10.66
N LYS A 516 10.19 50.11 9.57
CA LYS A 516 9.83 50.48 8.19
C LYS A 516 8.61 49.74 7.66
N VAL A 517 8.14 48.70 8.34
CA VAL A 517 6.93 47.95 7.97
C VAL A 517 5.71 48.65 8.56
N GLU A 518 4.61 48.69 7.83
CA GLU A 518 3.35 49.26 8.30
C GLU A 518 2.87 48.61 9.61
N LYS A 519 2.35 49.44 10.52
CA LYS A 519 1.94 48.98 11.85
C LYS A 519 0.82 47.93 11.78
N ASP A 520 -0.08 48.03 10.82
CA ASP A 520 -1.23 47.13 10.70
C ASP A 520 -0.80 45.73 10.24
N VAL A 521 0.13 45.63 9.29
CA VAL A 521 0.74 44.36 8.87
C VAL A 521 1.45 43.68 10.05
N VAL A 522 2.25 44.45 10.81
CA VAL A 522 2.98 43.93 11.98
C VAL A 522 2.03 43.49 13.10
N ASN A 523 0.91 44.20 13.30
CA ASN A 523 -0.06 43.84 14.33
C ASN A 523 -0.87 42.59 13.94
N LEU A 524 -1.21 42.43 12.65
CA LEU A 524 -1.92 41.26 12.17
C LEU A 524 -1.04 40.00 12.28
N ASP A 525 0.21 40.07 11.82
CA ASP A 525 1.17 38.96 11.97
C ASP A 525 1.41 38.62 13.45
N LYS A 526 1.54 39.61 14.34
CA LYS A 526 1.65 39.36 15.79
C LYS A 526 0.42 38.65 16.37
N THR A 527 -0.77 39.00 15.89
CA THR A 527 -2.01 38.37 16.34
C THR A 527 -2.08 36.93 15.86
N ILE A 528 -1.69 36.67 14.60
CA ILE A 528 -1.58 35.33 14.04
C ILE A 528 -0.56 34.50 14.84
N VAL A 529 0.63 35.05 15.14
CA VAL A 529 1.65 34.37 15.97
C VAL A 529 1.08 34.00 17.34
N LYS A 530 0.44 34.94 18.06
CA LYS A 530 -0.15 34.63 19.37
C LYS A 530 -1.23 33.54 19.31
N LEU A 531 -2.08 33.56 18.29
CA LEU A 531 -3.08 32.52 18.09
C LEU A 531 -2.44 31.15 17.80
N GLN A 532 -1.35 31.13 17.03
CA GLN A 532 -0.57 29.91 16.80
C GLN A 532 0.05 29.38 18.11
N GLN A 533 0.56 30.26 18.98
CA GLN A 533 1.11 29.90 20.28
C GLN A 533 0.07 29.25 21.20
N GLU A 534 -1.05 29.95 21.44
CA GLU A 534 -2.12 29.44 22.30
C GLU A 534 -2.62 28.08 21.81
N LYS A 535 -2.71 27.88 20.50
CA LYS A 535 -3.18 26.62 19.92
C LYS A 535 -2.13 25.51 19.97
N PHE A 536 -0.85 25.81 19.79
CA PHE A 536 0.23 24.84 19.97
C PHE A 536 0.28 24.33 21.41
N GLU A 537 0.10 25.23 22.40
CA GLU A 537 -0.04 24.82 23.80
C GLU A 537 -1.24 23.90 24.00
N VAL A 538 -2.39 24.21 23.39
CA VAL A 538 -3.58 23.35 23.41
C VAL A 538 -3.32 21.99 22.75
N GLU A 539 -2.63 21.92 21.61
CA GLU A 539 -2.26 20.65 20.97
C GLU A 539 -1.34 19.81 21.87
N LYS A 540 -0.32 20.43 22.49
CA LYS A 540 0.59 19.75 23.41
C LYS A 540 -0.16 19.20 24.63
N LEU A 541 -1.07 20.00 25.20
CA LEU A 541 -1.94 19.57 26.29
C LEU A 541 -2.86 18.41 25.86
N LYS A 542 -3.39 18.45 24.65
CA LYS A 542 -4.23 17.39 24.09
C LYS A 542 -3.45 16.09 23.89
N SER A 543 -2.22 16.15 23.36
CA SER A 543 -1.34 14.99 23.21
C SER A 543 -1.04 14.35 24.57
N ASN A 544 -0.67 15.16 25.56
CA ASN A 544 -0.44 14.70 26.93
C ASN A 544 -1.69 14.07 27.55
N LEU A 545 -2.88 14.63 27.28
CA LEU A 545 -4.17 14.08 27.72
C LEU A 545 -4.46 12.71 27.10
N VAL A 546 -4.13 12.52 25.82
CA VAL A 546 -4.30 11.23 25.13
C VAL A 546 -3.37 10.18 25.75
N GLU A 547 -2.09 10.49 25.95
CA GLU A 547 -1.13 9.58 26.60
C GLU A 547 -1.55 9.22 28.04
N GLN A 548 -2.03 10.21 28.82
CA GLN A 548 -2.55 9.95 30.16
C GLN A 548 -3.79 9.04 30.13
N LYS A 549 -4.67 9.21 29.14
CA LYS A 549 -5.87 8.40 28.99
C LYS A 549 -5.52 6.94 28.65
N GLU A 550 -4.59 6.72 27.72
CA GLU A 550 -4.09 5.38 27.40
C GLU A 550 -3.45 4.72 28.63
N SER A 551 -2.63 5.45 29.40
CA SER A 551 -2.05 4.93 30.65
C SER A 551 -3.10 4.56 31.71
N VAL A 552 -4.22 5.28 31.77
CA VAL A 552 -5.33 4.98 32.69
C VAL A 552 -6.12 3.76 32.22
N GLU A 553 -6.33 3.60 30.90
CA GLU A 553 -6.98 2.42 30.33
C GLU A 553 -6.14 1.15 30.58
N ASP A 554 -4.83 1.20 30.39
CA ASP A 554 -3.92 0.09 30.71
C ASP A 554 -3.95 -0.30 32.19
N LYS A 555 -3.97 0.70 33.10
CA LYS A 555 -4.11 0.46 34.54
C LYS A 555 -5.46 -0.18 34.89
N ARG A 556 -6.53 0.23 34.20
CA ARG A 556 -7.88 -0.32 34.39
C ARG A 556 -7.94 -1.78 33.94
N GLU A 557 -7.37 -2.12 32.79
CA GLU A 557 -7.29 -3.52 32.33
C GLU A 557 -6.51 -4.40 33.31
N ASN A 558 -5.38 -3.89 33.82
CA ASN A 558 -4.58 -4.60 34.83
C ASN A 558 -5.34 -4.81 36.14
N LEU A 559 -6.08 -3.80 36.63
CA LEU A 559 -6.94 -3.93 37.80
C LEU A 559 -8.06 -4.95 37.58
N GLN A 560 -8.64 -5.00 36.39
CA GLN A 560 -9.70 -5.96 36.05
C GLN A 560 -9.17 -7.40 36.07
N LYS A 561 -8.01 -7.66 35.45
CA LYS A 561 -7.32 -8.95 35.53
C LYS A 561 -7.01 -9.37 36.97
N LEU A 562 -6.54 -8.43 37.79
CA LEU A 562 -6.24 -8.71 39.21
C LEU A 562 -7.52 -9.03 40.01
N ASN A 563 -8.62 -8.33 39.72
CA ASN A 563 -9.90 -8.56 40.40
C ASN A 563 -10.49 -9.94 40.03
N GLU A 564 -10.37 -10.36 38.77
CA GLU A 564 -10.75 -11.71 38.33
C GLU A 564 -9.93 -12.79 39.07
N GLN A 565 -8.61 -12.59 39.21
CA GLN A 565 -7.75 -13.49 39.98
C GLN A 565 -8.15 -13.56 41.46
N LEU A 566 -8.49 -12.41 42.07
CA LEU A 566 -8.97 -12.35 43.45
C LEU A 566 -10.30 -13.09 43.62
N GLN A 567 -11.24 -12.91 42.69
CA GLN A 567 -12.51 -13.62 42.69
C GLN A 567 -12.33 -15.14 42.55
N GLN A 568 -11.44 -15.58 41.67
CA GLN A 568 -11.09 -17.01 41.56
C GLN A 568 -10.49 -17.55 42.85
N LYS A 569 -9.58 -16.80 43.49
CA LYS A 569 -9.00 -17.19 44.78
C LYS A 569 -10.06 -17.27 45.87
N LEU A 570 -10.97 -16.30 45.95
CA LEU A 570 -12.09 -16.31 46.91
C LEU A 570 -13.04 -17.48 46.67
N TYR A 571 -13.36 -17.77 45.41
CA TYR A 571 -14.19 -18.93 45.06
C TYR A 571 -13.53 -20.25 45.47
N ASN A 572 -12.24 -20.42 45.18
CA ASN A 572 -11.50 -21.60 45.59
C ASN A 572 -11.42 -21.73 47.12
N PHE A 573 -11.22 -20.61 47.82
CA PHE A 573 -11.20 -20.58 49.28
C PHE A 573 -12.56 -20.97 49.88
N GLN A 574 -13.67 -20.46 49.32
CA GLN A 574 -15.02 -20.86 49.74
C GLN A 574 -15.27 -22.36 49.50
N LYS A 575 -14.82 -22.91 48.36
CA LYS A 575 -14.95 -24.33 48.05
C LYS A 575 -14.19 -25.20 49.07
N LEU A 576 -12.94 -24.82 49.37
CA LEU A 576 -12.12 -25.47 50.41
C LEU A 576 -12.79 -25.41 51.78
N TYR A 577 -13.30 -24.23 52.17
CA TYR A 577 -13.98 -24.04 53.44
C TYR A 577 -15.24 -24.90 53.54
N GLU A 578 -16.07 -24.95 52.49
CA GLU A 578 -17.24 -25.85 52.46
C GLU A 578 -16.85 -27.32 52.56
N GLU A 579 -15.78 -27.76 51.90
CA GLU A 579 -15.29 -29.14 51.97
C GLU A 579 -14.81 -29.50 53.39
N GLU A 580 -14.07 -28.61 54.05
CA GLU A 580 -13.58 -28.81 55.41
C GLU A 580 -14.74 -28.83 56.42
N HIS A 581 -15.67 -27.89 56.31
CA HIS A 581 -16.85 -27.84 57.17
C HIS A 581 -17.76 -29.06 57.00
N ARG A 582 -17.82 -29.65 55.78
CA ARG A 582 -18.50 -30.91 55.51
C ARG A 582 -17.82 -32.09 56.21
N LYS A 583 -16.49 -32.18 56.15
CA LYS A 583 -15.73 -33.24 56.84
C LYS A 583 -15.96 -33.18 58.35
N LEU A 584 -16.00 -31.98 58.93
CA LEU A 584 -16.31 -31.77 60.35
C LEU A 584 -17.74 -32.21 60.70
N GLN A 585 -18.76 -31.80 59.93
CA GLN A 585 -20.14 -32.23 60.19
C GLN A 585 -20.32 -33.75 60.04
N PHE A 586 -19.61 -34.37 59.11
CA PHE A 586 -19.60 -35.82 58.96
C PHE A 586 -18.93 -36.50 60.16
N GLY A 587 -17.79 -35.98 60.62
CA GLY A 587 -17.11 -36.42 61.85
C GLY A 587 -18.02 -36.39 63.07
N ASN A 588 -18.68 -35.25 63.32
CA ASN A 588 -19.60 -35.10 64.46
C ASN A 588 -20.79 -36.07 64.39
N LYS A 589 -21.28 -36.36 63.17
CA LYS A 589 -22.35 -37.34 62.99
C LYS A 589 -21.87 -38.76 63.30
N ILE A 590 -20.68 -39.14 62.84
CA ILE A 590 -20.05 -40.43 63.18
C ILE A 590 -19.86 -40.55 64.69
N GLU A 591 -19.40 -39.49 65.35
CA GLU A 591 -19.23 -39.47 66.81
C GLU A 591 -20.56 -39.69 67.53
N ALA A 592 -21.65 -39.08 67.06
CA ALA A 592 -23.01 -39.34 67.56
C ALA A 592 -23.47 -40.80 67.34
N PHE A 593 -22.99 -41.49 66.30
CA PHE A 593 -23.22 -42.93 66.13
C PHE A 593 -22.45 -43.76 67.15
N ILE A 594 -21.18 -43.43 67.37
CA ILE A 594 -20.32 -44.12 68.34
C ILE A 594 -20.95 -44.00 69.73
N ASP A 595 -21.37 -42.80 70.12
CA ASP A 595 -22.10 -42.54 71.37
C ASP A 595 -23.43 -43.30 71.45
N GLY A 596 -24.18 -43.36 70.35
CA GLY A 596 -25.44 -44.10 70.27
C GLY A 596 -25.27 -45.61 70.41
N TYR A 597 -24.17 -46.17 69.90
CA TYR A 597 -23.81 -47.58 70.04
C TYR A 597 -23.39 -47.92 71.47
N LEU A 598 -22.58 -47.06 72.10
CA LEU A 598 -22.16 -47.21 73.49
C LEU A 598 -23.33 -47.10 74.48
N LYS A 599 -24.36 -46.29 74.17
CA LYS A 599 -25.56 -46.10 75.00
C LYS A 599 -26.65 -47.17 74.81
N GLY A 600 -26.37 -48.28 74.13
CA GLY A 600 -27.27 -49.44 74.09
C GLY A 600 -28.45 -49.35 73.12
N LYS A 601 -28.40 -48.49 72.08
CA LYS A 601 -29.39 -48.52 70.99
C LYS A 601 -29.34 -49.85 70.22
N SER A 602 -30.51 -50.33 69.77
CA SER A 602 -30.61 -51.60 69.04
C SER A 602 -29.78 -51.57 67.75
N ARG A 603 -29.10 -52.68 67.44
CA ARG A 603 -28.24 -52.81 66.25
C ARG A 603 -28.99 -52.52 64.94
N LYS A 604 -30.30 -52.79 64.89
CA LYS A 604 -31.16 -52.51 63.72
C LYS A 604 -31.36 -51.01 63.49
N ASP A 605 -31.56 -50.23 64.56
CA ASP A 605 -31.82 -48.79 64.43
C ASP A 605 -30.55 -48.03 64.02
N ILE A 606 -29.40 -48.44 64.54
CA ILE A 606 -28.09 -47.87 64.18
C ILE A 606 -27.77 -48.13 62.71
N VAL A 607 -27.99 -49.36 62.22
CA VAL A 607 -27.77 -49.68 60.80
C VAL A 607 -28.75 -48.91 59.91
N LYS A 608 -30.00 -48.74 60.32
CA LYS A 608 -31.00 -47.95 59.58
C LYS A 608 -30.59 -46.48 59.47
N ASP A 609 -30.14 -45.87 60.56
CA ASP A 609 -29.67 -44.48 60.56
C ASP A 609 -28.38 -44.31 59.74
N PHE A 610 -27.48 -45.31 59.76
CA PHE A 610 -26.26 -45.30 58.97
C PHE A 610 -26.54 -45.43 57.46
N VAL A 611 -27.44 -46.34 57.07
CA VAL A 611 -27.89 -46.48 55.67
C VAL A 611 -28.57 -45.20 55.18
N LYS A 612 -29.36 -44.54 56.03
CA LYS A 612 -30.00 -43.25 55.68
C LYS A 612 -28.99 -42.14 55.41
N ILE A 613 -27.87 -42.12 56.12
CA ILE A 613 -26.79 -41.15 55.88
C ILE A 613 -25.99 -41.50 54.62
N LEU A 614 -25.70 -42.78 54.39
CA LEU A 614 -25.07 -43.24 53.15
C LEU A 614 -25.93 -42.97 51.92
N GLU A 615 -27.25 -43.13 52.02
CA GLU A 615 -28.19 -42.74 50.95
C GLU A 615 -28.20 -41.22 50.74
N GLN A 616 -28.19 -40.42 51.81
CA GLN A 616 -28.08 -38.97 51.70
C GLN A 616 -26.73 -38.53 51.09
N GLU A 617 -25.61 -39.18 51.41
CA GLU A 617 -24.32 -38.92 50.78
C GLU A 617 -24.30 -39.37 49.32
N LYS A 618 -24.88 -40.54 49.00
CA LYS A 618 -24.95 -41.07 47.63
C LYS A 618 -25.77 -40.16 46.72
N PHE A 619 -26.94 -39.70 47.17
CA PHE A 619 -27.76 -38.73 46.43
C PHE A 619 -27.05 -37.39 46.23
N ARG A 620 -26.20 -36.96 47.17
CA ARG A 620 -25.47 -35.70 47.08
C ARG A 620 -24.20 -35.79 46.21
N LYS A 621 -23.51 -36.94 46.17
CA LYS A 621 -22.38 -37.20 45.26
C LYS A 621 -22.82 -37.43 43.81
N LEU A 622 -24.01 -37.97 43.57
CA LEU A 622 -24.56 -38.08 42.20
C LEU A 622 -25.27 -36.80 41.72
N GLY A 623 -25.69 -35.92 42.64
CA GLY A 623 -26.31 -34.62 42.32
C GLY A 623 -25.32 -33.49 42.00
N SER A 624 -24.01 -33.68 42.20
CA SER A 624 -23.00 -32.63 42.02
C SER A 624 -22.86 -32.17 40.57
N ASP A 625 -23.01 -33.06 39.58
CA ASP A 625 -22.74 -32.73 38.17
C ASP A 625 -23.83 -31.82 37.55
N LYS A 626 -25.09 -31.98 37.94
CA LYS A 626 -26.18 -31.08 37.48
C LYS A 626 -26.16 -29.74 38.20
N ALA A 627 -25.87 -29.74 39.50
CA ALA A 627 -25.82 -28.53 40.32
C ALA A 627 -24.58 -27.66 40.02
N GLU A 628 -23.44 -28.24 39.63
CA GLU A 628 -22.29 -27.48 39.13
C GLU A 628 -22.63 -26.76 37.83
N SER A 629 -23.35 -27.40 36.89
CA SER A 629 -23.73 -26.76 35.62
C SER A 629 -24.71 -25.58 35.79
N GLU A 630 -25.64 -25.67 36.76
CA GLU A 630 -26.57 -24.59 37.07
C GLU A 630 -25.92 -23.48 37.92
N LYS A 631 -25.06 -23.82 38.87
CA LYS A 631 -24.29 -22.81 39.62
C LYS A 631 -23.31 -22.08 38.71
N LEU A 632 -22.63 -22.74 37.76
CA LEU A 632 -21.81 -22.08 36.74
C LEU A 632 -22.62 -21.17 35.82
N LYS A 633 -23.87 -21.52 35.47
CA LYS A 633 -24.79 -20.64 34.73
C LYS A 633 -25.26 -19.44 35.55
N VAL A 634 -25.54 -19.61 36.84
CA VAL A 634 -25.94 -18.54 37.76
C VAL A 634 -24.76 -17.61 38.07
N THR A 635 -23.54 -18.14 38.20
CA THR A 635 -22.32 -17.36 38.38
C THR A 635 -21.93 -16.64 37.08
N LYS A 636 -22.04 -17.27 35.89
CA LYS A 636 -21.90 -16.57 34.60
C LYS A 636 -22.94 -15.45 34.43
N ARG A 637 -24.21 -15.69 34.81
CA ARG A 637 -25.25 -14.65 34.81
C ARG A 637 -24.99 -13.54 35.83
N LYS A 638 -24.45 -13.86 37.01
CA LYS A 638 -24.06 -12.85 38.02
C LYS A 638 -22.84 -12.04 37.58
N VAL A 639 -21.88 -12.65 36.89
CA VAL A 639 -20.72 -11.97 36.29
C VAL A 639 -21.15 -11.11 35.09
N GLU A 640 -22.06 -11.58 34.23
CA GLU A 640 -22.70 -10.76 33.19
C GLU A 640 -23.54 -9.62 33.79
N GLN A 641 -24.20 -9.83 34.93
CA GLN A 641 -24.95 -8.79 35.65
C GLN A 641 -24.03 -7.81 36.41
N GLN A 642 -22.84 -8.23 36.85
CA GLN A 642 -21.81 -7.35 37.44
C GLN A 642 -21.04 -6.58 36.36
N LEU A 643 -20.74 -7.19 35.21
CA LEU A 643 -20.17 -6.50 34.04
C LEU A 643 -21.19 -5.53 33.41
N LYS A 644 -22.50 -5.85 33.45
CA LYS A 644 -23.57 -4.88 33.13
C LYS A 644 -23.73 -3.77 34.16
N LYS A 645 -23.12 -3.88 35.34
CA LYS A 645 -23.09 -2.81 36.35
C LYS A 645 -21.91 -1.82 36.17
N GLU A 646 -21.00 -2.05 35.23
CA GLU A 646 -19.94 -1.08 34.89
C GLU A 646 -19.99 -0.53 33.45
N ASN A 647 -20.96 -0.95 32.63
CA ASN A 647 -21.26 -0.27 31.36
C ASN A 647 -22.53 0.57 31.49
N ILE A 648 -22.46 1.61 32.30
CA ILE A 648 -23.41 2.72 32.27
C ILE A 648 -22.77 3.89 31.50
N GLN A 649 -22.73 3.79 30.18
CA GLN A 649 -22.51 4.96 29.31
C GLN A 649 -23.60 5.11 28.23
N VAL A 650 -24.34 4.05 27.93
CA VAL A 650 -25.40 4.11 26.89
C VAL A 650 -26.79 4.39 27.47
N GLN A 651 -27.08 3.99 28.71
CA GLN A 651 -28.39 4.29 29.34
C GLN A 651 -28.45 5.63 30.08
N ILE A 652 -27.32 6.27 30.41
CA ILE A 652 -27.32 7.62 31.03
C ILE A 652 -27.72 8.69 30.01
N ALA A 653 -27.32 8.58 28.74
CA ALA A 653 -27.67 9.58 27.73
C ALA A 653 -29.18 9.62 27.45
N GLU A 654 -29.82 8.47 27.23
CA GLU A 654 -31.27 8.41 26.97
C GLU A 654 -32.12 8.72 28.20
N THR A 655 -31.64 8.39 29.39
CA THR A 655 -32.36 8.66 30.65
C THR A 655 -32.18 10.11 31.08
N ASN A 656 -30.99 10.70 30.91
CA ASN A 656 -30.76 12.13 31.16
C ASN A 656 -31.50 13.02 30.17
N GLN A 657 -31.58 12.64 28.89
CA GLN A 657 -32.33 13.42 27.91
C GLN A 657 -33.84 13.42 28.23
N LYS A 658 -34.40 12.27 28.66
CA LYS A 658 -35.79 12.19 29.14
C LYS A 658 -36.01 12.91 30.47
N LEU A 659 -35.02 12.93 31.37
CA LEU A 659 -35.08 13.70 32.63
C LEU A 659 -34.95 15.20 32.40
N GLU A 660 -34.07 15.65 31.50
CA GLU A 660 -33.93 17.06 31.09
C GLU A 660 -35.19 17.57 30.41
N GLU A 661 -35.79 16.79 29.49
CA GLU A 661 -37.07 17.15 28.87
C GLU A 661 -38.21 17.25 29.89
N LYS A 662 -38.24 16.36 30.90
CA LYS A 662 -39.23 16.42 31.99
C LYS A 662 -38.98 17.62 32.90
N THR A 663 -37.72 17.91 33.23
CA THR A 663 -37.32 19.01 34.10
C THR A 663 -37.53 20.37 33.43
N GLN A 664 -37.29 20.48 32.12
CA GLN A 664 -37.62 21.68 31.33
C GLN A 664 -39.13 21.93 31.25
N LYS A 665 -39.94 20.88 31.05
CA LYS A 665 -41.41 21.00 31.07
C LYS A 665 -41.94 21.43 32.43
N GLU A 666 -41.39 20.88 33.52
CA GLU A 666 -41.78 21.29 34.88
C GLU A 666 -41.34 22.73 35.18
N ARG A 667 -40.12 23.13 34.81
CA ARG A 667 -39.60 24.51 34.97
C ARG A 667 -40.43 25.55 34.22
N ALA A 668 -40.86 25.24 32.98
CA ALA A 668 -41.69 26.15 32.18
C ALA A 668 -43.05 26.49 32.83
N VAL A 669 -43.59 25.59 33.68
CA VAL A 669 -44.90 25.79 34.32
C VAL A 669 -44.83 26.82 35.45
N TRP A 670 -43.73 26.86 36.21
CA TRP A 670 -43.60 27.70 37.39
C TRP A 670 -42.70 28.93 37.20
N MET A 671 -41.83 28.97 36.19
CA MET A 671 -40.92 30.09 35.97
C MET A 671 -41.63 31.31 35.36
N LYS A 672 -42.35 32.06 36.21
CA LYS A 672 -43.10 33.29 35.87
C LYS A 672 -42.67 34.44 36.78
N VAL A 673 -42.75 35.67 36.25
CA VAL A 673 -42.51 36.89 37.03
C VAL A 673 -43.46 36.92 38.25
N GLY A 674 -42.90 37.19 39.43
CA GLY A 674 -43.61 37.20 40.71
C GLY A 674 -43.54 35.88 41.51
N GLN A 675 -43.00 34.78 40.97
CA GLN A 675 -42.83 33.54 41.73
C GLN A 675 -41.69 33.62 42.74
N ARG A 676 -41.87 32.95 43.88
CA ARG A 676 -40.83 32.75 44.90
C ARG A 676 -39.95 31.56 44.50
N VAL A 677 -38.65 31.80 44.46
CA VAL A 677 -37.64 30.84 44.05
C VAL A 677 -36.46 30.89 45.01
N ARG A 678 -35.72 29.79 45.09
CA ARG A 678 -34.43 29.72 45.78
C ARG A 678 -33.36 29.25 44.81
N ILE A 679 -32.11 29.53 45.12
CA ILE A 679 -30.97 28.92 44.41
C ILE A 679 -30.82 27.49 44.92
N ALA A 680 -30.55 26.54 44.02
CA ALA A 680 -30.26 25.17 44.38
C ALA A 680 -29.14 25.11 45.45
N GLY A 681 -29.43 24.51 46.61
CA GLY A 681 -28.48 24.43 47.73
C GLY A 681 -28.43 25.66 48.66
N SER A 682 -29.22 26.71 48.40
CA SER A 682 -29.33 27.89 49.27
C SER A 682 -30.63 27.89 50.08
N THR A 683 -30.58 28.46 51.29
CA THR A 683 -31.77 28.69 52.15
C THR A 683 -32.47 30.02 51.85
N SER A 684 -31.86 30.89 51.04
CA SER A 684 -32.38 32.23 50.75
C SER A 684 -33.49 32.18 49.71
N VAL A 685 -34.60 32.87 49.99
CA VAL A 685 -35.79 32.93 49.13
C VAL A 685 -35.89 34.30 48.48
N GLY A 686 -35.96 34.34 47.15
CA GLY A 686 -36.15 35.56 46.36
C GLY A 686 -37.35 35.46 45.43
N THR A 687 -37.73 36.59 44.81
CA THR A 687 -38.83 36.66 43.84
C THR A 687 -38.31 36.98 42.44
N ILE A 688 -38.81 36.28 41.42
CA ILE A 688 -38.48 36.54 40.02
C ILE A 688 -39.03 37.90 39.60
N GLU A 689 -38.17 38.84 39.19
CA GLU A 689 -38.58 40.14 38.66
C GLU A 689 -38.62 40.17 37.13
N THR A 690 -37.59 39.63 36.47
CA THR A 690 -37.47 39.64 35.02
C THR A 690 -36.80 38.37 34.51
N ILE A 691 -37.30 37.85 33.39
CA ILE A 691 -36.76 36.68 32.70
C ILE A 691 -36.19 37.16 31.36
N HIS A 692 -34.88 37.01 31.16
CA HIS A 692 -34.19 37.45 29.95
C HIS A 692 -34.19 36.37 28.88
N LYS A 693 -34.18 36.77 27.60
CA LYS A 693 -34.16 35.84 26.45
C LYS A 693 -32.89 34.98 26.34
N ASN A 694 -31.82 35.34 27.06
CA ASN A 694 -30.54 34.63 27.10
C ASN A 694 -30.45 33.55 28.21
N GLY A 695 -31.58 33.17 28.82
CA GLY A 695 -31.60 32.12 29.84
C GLY A 695 -31.21 32.59 31.25
N LYS A 696 -31.07 33.90 31.48
CA LYS A 696 -30.84 34.47 32.83
C LYS A 696 -32.12 35.04 33.44
N VAL A 697 -32.25 34.93 34.76
CA VAL A 697 -33.37 35.45 35.55
C VAL A 697 -32.85 36.41 36.61
N THR A 698 -33.47 37.59 36.70
CA THR A 698 -33.19 38.54 37.78
C THR A 698 -34.07 38.17 38.98
N VAL A 699 -33.45 37.76 40.08
CA VAL A 699 -34.13 37.41 41.33
C VAL A 699 -33.86 38.51 42.37
N ASN A 700 -34.94 39.00 42.98
CA ASN A 700 -34.90 40.02 44.02
C ASN A 700 -35.07 39.37 45.41
N TYR A 701 -34.08 39.54 46.28
CA TYR A 701 -34.09 39.03 47.67
C TYR A 701 -34.52 40.10 48.70
N GLY A 702 -35.10 41.21 48.24
CA GLY A 702 -35.47 42.37 49.04
C GLY A 702 -34.31 43.35 49.24
N LEU A 703 -33.17 42.87 49.75
CA LEU A 703 -31.98 43.69 50.03
C LEU A 703 -31.09 43.94 48.80
N PHE A 704 -31.09 43.03 47.83
CA PHE A 704 -30.30 43.14 46.60
C PHE A 704 -30.92 42.29 45.48
N LYS A 705 -30.48 42.56 44.24
CA LYS A 705 -30.90 41.85 43.02
C LYS A 705 -29.71 41.14 42.39
N THR A 706 -29.91 39.91 41.93
CA THR A 706 -28.87 39.12 41.27
C THR A 706 -29.42 38.46 40.00
N GLN A 707 -28.59 38.39 38.97
CA GLN A 707 -28.89 37.63 37.76
C GLN A 707 -28.32 36.22 37.89
N ILE A 708 -29.18 35.22 37.74
CA ILE A 708 -28.87 33.81 37.97
C ILE A 708 -29.34 33.01 36.74
N SER A 709 -28.66 31.92 36.40
CA SER A 709 -29.13 31.04 35.34
C SER A 709 -30.48 30.44 35.72
N GLN A 710 -31.38 30.27 34.75
CA GLN A 710 -32.65 29.57 34.95
C GLN A 710 -32.45 28.16 35.54
N ASP A 711 -31.32 27.53 35.23
CA ASP A 711 -31.04 26.15 35.62
C ASP A 711 -30.63 25.98 37.08
N GLU A 712 -30.24 27.08 37.74
CA GLU A 712 -29.77 27.10 39.13
C GLU A 712 -30.90 27.45 40.11
N LEU A 713 -32.13 27.66 39.62
CA LEU A 713 -33.28 28.04 40.42
C LEU A 713 -34.21 26.84 40.70
N GLU A 714 -34.70 26.78 41.93
CA GLU A 714 -35.70 25.83 42.41
C GLU A 714 -36.96 26.57 42.88
N ARG A 715 -38.12 25.95 42.62
CA ARG A 715 -39.40 26.43 43.13
C ARG A 715 -39.52 26.14 44.62
N ILE A 716 -40.10 27.08 45.36
CA ILE A 716 -40.49 26.93 46.78
C ILE A 716 -41.95 26.50 46.89
#